data_AF-A0A366HIN2-F1
#
_entry.id   AF-A0A366HIN2-F1
#
_cell.length_a   1.000
_cell.length_b   1.000
_cell.length_c   1.000
_cell.angle_alpha   90.00
_cell.angle_beta   90.00
_cell.angle_gamma   90.00
#
_symmetry.space_group_name_H-M   'P 1'
#
loop_
_entity.id
_entity.type
_entity.pdbx_description
1 polymer ?
#
loop_
_entity_poly.entity_id
_entity_poly.type
_entity_poly.pdbx_seq_one_letter_code
_entity_poly.pdbx_strand_id
1 'polypeptide(L)'
;MTRIFLGLVAALTFSCTSVADLVCQPSTLGSPCGVGGIATQAAPEPGLNLGAGNPVHLATGNKYQLEHDLPPQPRAPLLEVARHYNALDRRPSPLGQGWALAYDTRVHLVANRWQIVQADGSRIIFSGQQEDVRTNAHGRLQRQESQWLWTWPDGRQLQFNSHGLLVRVARTSSSGPSLNIERHDQAGPMSGSIKQITDNNGRALVFTYSVHQQRAYLRSIDTPAGRFHYQYEPAEQKPAQQESAEPGTAPATPGMLRLQSVTRPDGMQRRYLYEPEHQAGNAFHLTGIEIVSVDRKETQRINTWAYDAQGRAVLSIEGGPASDKNKLRIEYVRTASVRQSGLTIVHGEQGRTTRFRVAQQGGRHVLLGVEGAPCPGCAAPGTQASYDVRGRLIQVNGMLIRRHPQGGIRQLVPAAAGWPGLVLDYSESGLRTSWRSAATGTERAIYGARGQLLRRVFANDDRWDYRHDAAGRLVAVAAGNAQPEARLSWHGQNLLRIEHPNETDTRQYDQDNRLAARTVQRNAAGIPALYTERYGYDGHNRLTVQHLPEGGKLVYRWGAQQRLLGIVWHDVQGKSHTVIQSLPSQPGYEYGNELRLHTTLQHGQARQLALRDQHGRLLWLQRQDYDKQGRVHHETHHTPVAGHTETWRYAYDRASRLIGAERQDATAQAPSRAPGSAAPSQPMSNNGLGVQAAMHWYAWNQDGSLAALLTGGATEKPRMEYDPSGLPTRVGVITPRYNPQRRLSAIERNDMQLAAYKHNVFGHRVRKRTAAGATDYFYTGNKLTAEARHNAHATQAPRITRRYVYAHDVLVGLVDYSGHNGHGRLYAVHADLLGAPRLLTDEHQAVRWFARYSPTGQAEQLAGDMALDIRLPGQIHDAETGWHDNLLRTYLPAWGHYSEPDPLGPTPGSQMRGYAAQQPRKYIDPTGLLLFAFDGTRNNPQTQTNVWKMSQRYLDGPVFYHSGPGNAHYTDWDSVTAYSAARILDTQWAHLLNALGRPPAAPNETIPIDIIGFSRGASLARHFGNLINNHVDQGLFSYQDELRGLVTACVDLRFMGLFDTVAQFGLGGLRNADYDLSIAPAWGWVAHAVALQEHRWYFPLSSVQNAGNNTIEAPFIGAHADIGGGVGHAAPAGTEPAGGDLSDVALNWMLWQARSVALHFGEGDPSQSEITDPIVHDQRPPVIRVQGSDRPVDAADGNRLHRHQNEHPRLGSAQRQATEQLIDRHESWQLGSTNEVGIVDMAGYALWLQTELGWTSLPA
;
A
#
# COMPACT_ATOMS: atom_id res chain seq x y z
N MET A 1 -57.09 14.00 69.67
CA MET A 1 -58.46 13.46 69.53
C MET A 1 -58.72 13.12 68.05
N THR A 2 -59.52 12.08 67.81
CA THR A 2 -60.51 11.97 66.70
C THR A 2 -60.13 12.34 65.25
N ARG A 3 -59.69 11.33 64.48
CA ARG A 3 -60.35 10.74 63.28
C ARG A 3 -61.00 11.61 62.16
N ILE A 4 -60.69 11.19 60.91
CA ILE A 4 -61.60 10.97 59.74
C ILE A 4 -61.89 12.11 58.73
N PHE A 5 -61.12 12.09 57.62
CA PHE A 5 -61.50 11.73 56.23
C PHE A 5 -62.51 12.53 55.33
N LEU A 6 -62.04 12.73 54.08
CA LEU A 6 -62.75 12.66 52.77
C LEU A 6 -63.62 13.86 52.26
N GLY A 7 -63.42 14.28 50.99
CA GLY A 7 -64.36 15.20 50.29
C GLY A 7 -63.82 15.99 49.07
N LEU A 8 -63.87 15.39 47.87
CA LEU A 8 -63.75 15.94 46.49
C LEU A 8 -63.13 17.33 46.18
N VAL A 9 -62.00 17.25 45.48
CA VAL A 9 -61.51 18.03 44.31
C VAL A 9 -62.53 18.89 43.55
N ALA A 10 -62.22 20.19 43.33
CA ALA A 10 -62.34 20.90 42.03
C ALA A 10 -61.71 22.32 42.09
N ALA A 11 -60.46 22.50 41.64
CA ALA A 11 -59.86 23.83 41.43
C ALA A 11 -58.73 23.80 40.38
N LEU A 12 -58.62 24.88 39.58
CA LEU A 12 -57.68 25.00 38.46
C LEU A 12 -56.21 25.03 38.91
N THR A 13 -55.38 24.14 38.36
CA THR A 13 -53.92 24.20 38.50
C THR A 13 -53.26 24.74 37.23
N PHE A 14 -52.72 25.95 37.29
CA PHE A 14 -51.73 26.41 36.31
C PHE A 14 -50.46 25.57 36.47
N SER A 15 -50.20 24.68 35.51
CA SER A 15 -48.99 23.84 35.50
C SER A 15 -47.76 24.69 35.17
N CYS A 16 -47.11 25.23 36.20
CA CYS A 16 -45.85 25.94 36.07
C CYS A 16 -44.75 24.98 35.57
N THR A 17 -44.33 25.14 34.32
CA THR A 17 -43.31 24.29 33.69
C THR A 17 -41.94 24.52 34.32
N SER A 18 -41.36 23.47 34.92
CA SER A 18 -40.00 23.50 35.45
C SER A 18 -38.98 23.53 34.31
N VAL A 19 -38.46 24.73 34.02
CA VAL A 19 -37.30 24.91 33.14
C VAL A 19 -36.08 24.28 33.82
N ALA A 20 -35.69 23.09 33.39
CA ALA A 20 -34.53 22.39 33.95
C ALA A 20 -33.22 23.08 33.53
N ASP A 21 -32.37 23.42 34.50
CA ASP A 21 -31.10 24.09 34.26
C ASP A 21 -30.18 23.28 33.34
N LEU A 22 -29.81 23.89 32.20
CA LEU A 22 -29.03 23.27 31.13
C LEU A 22 -27.54 23.17 31.47
N VAL A 23 -27.21 22.30 32.42
CA VAL A 23 -25.83 21.86 32.68
C VAL A 23 -25.31 21.10 31.46
N CYS A 24 -24.53 21.79 30.62
CA CYS A 24 -23.89 21.19 29.45
C CYS A 24 -22.94 20.05 29.88
N GLN A 25 -23.40 18.81 29.71
CA GLN A 25 -22.63 17.57 29.80
C GLN A 25 -21.67 17.44 28.60
N PRO A 26 -20.71 16.50 28.63
CA PRO A 26 -20.01 16.05 27.43
C PRO A 26 -20.98 15.68 26.32
N SER A 27 -20.51 15.74 25.07
CA SER A 27 -21.29 15.21 23.96
C SER A 27 -21.48 13.69 24.11
N THR A 28 -22.74 13.25 24.18
CA THR A 28 -23.13 11.85 23.96
C THR A 28 -23.22 11.49 22.47
N LEU A 29 -23.16 12.51 21.61
CA LEU A 29 -23.26 12.50 20.15
C LEU A 29 -21.88 12.70 19.50
N GLY A 30 -21.80 12.45 18.20
CA GLY A 30 -20.55 12.54 17.42
C GLY A 30 -20.01 11.17 17.02
N SER A 31 -19.05 11.17 16.10
CA SER A 31 -18.42 9.92 15.63
C SER A 31 -17.55 9.29 16.74
N PRO A 32 -17.71 7.99 17.05
CA PRO A 32 -16.79 7.27 17.93
C PRO A 32 -15.37 7.13 17.37
N CYS A 33 -15.21 7.35 16.06
CA CYS A 33 -13.94 7.48 15.36
C CYS A 33 -13.90 8.88 14.74
N GLY A 34 -13.46 9.88 15.53
CA GLY A 34 -13.57 11.31 15.21
C GLY A 34 -12.62 11.81 14.13
N VAL A 35 -12.81 11.36 12.89
CA VAL A 35 -12.01 11.70 11.69
C VAL A 35 -12.16 13.15 11.20
N GLY A 36 -13.18 13.87 11.66
CA GLY A 36 -13.49 15.23 11.18
C GLY A 36 -14.20 15.26 9.83
N GLY A 37 -14.18 16.43 9.19
CA GLY A 37 -14.79 16.75 7.90
C GLY A 37 -14.44 18.18 7.47
N ILE A 38 -15.22 18.81 6.58
CA ILE A 38 -14.94 20.19 6.15
C ILE A 38 -15.21 21.21 7.25
N ALA A 39 -16.43 21.18 7.81
CA ALA A 39 -16.87 22.09 8.90
C ALA A 39 -17.08 21.37 10.25
N THR A 40 -16.60 20.14 10.38
CA THR A 40 -16.51 19.36 11.62
C THR A 40 -15.04 19.10 11.93
N GLN A 41 -14.54 19.62 13.03
CA GLN A 41 -13.17 19.38 13.47
C GLN A 41 -13.02 17.95 14.02
N ALA A 42 -11.93 17.28 13.65
CA ALA A 42 -11.52 16.00 14.23
C ALA A 42 -11.24 16.13 15.74
N ALA A 43 -11.07 14.99 16.42
CA ALA A 43 -10.53 15.03 17.78
C ALA A 43 -9.09 15.60 17.77
N PRO A 44 -8.73 16.56 18.66
CA PRO A 44 -7.42 17.22 18.65
C PRO A 44 -6.24 16.32 19.09
N GLU A 45 -6.53 15.04 19.34
CA GLU A 45 -5.61 14.00 19.79
C GLU A 45 -6.14 12.66 19.25
N PRO A 46 -5.32 11.86 18.53
CA PRO A 46 -5.69 10.52 18.11
C PRO A 46 -6.28 9.70 19.28
N GLY A 47 -7.48 9.17 19.06
CA GLY A 47 -8.19 8.33 20.03
C GLY A 47 -8.06 6.86 19.66
N LEU A 48 -8.07 5.99 20.67
CA LEU A 48 -8.32 4.57 20.44
C LEU A 48 -9.80 4.36 20.07
N ASN A 49 -10.06 3.39 19.20
CA ASN A 49 -11.39 3.09 18.67
C ASN A 49 -12.43 2.86 19.80
N LEU A 50 -13.52 3.63 19.77
CA LEU A 50 -14.67 3.52 20.69
C LEU A 50 -15.95 3.06 19.97
N GLY A 51 -15.86 2.54 18.75
CA GLY A 51 -16.95 1.99 17.96
C GLY A 51 -17.05 0.48 18.02
N ALA A 52 -18.24 -0.03 17.74
CA ALA A 52 -18.52 -1.40 17.29
C ALA A 52 -19.85 -1.40 16.50
N GLY A 53 -20.09 -2.33 15.57
CA GLY A 53 -21.41 -2.38 14.89
C GLY A 53 -21.73 -1.19 13.95
N ASN A 54 -20.73 -0.77 13.18
CA ASN A 54 -20.83 0.17 12.06
C ASN A 54 -21.50 1.56 12.30
N PRO A 55 -20.90 2.47 13.08
CA PRO A 55 -20.44 2.28 14.44
C PRO A 55 -21.48 2.81 15.46
N VAL A 56 -21.79 1.97 16.44
CA VAL A 56 -22.38 2.35 17.72
C VAL A 56 -21.27 2.79 18.66
N HIS A 57 -21.43 3.94 19.32
CA HIS A 57 -20.45 4.47 20.27
C HIS A 57 -20.50 3.69 21.61
N LEU A 58 -19.49 2.86 21.87
CA LEU A 58 -19.45 1.88 22.97
C LEU A 58 -19.73 2.46 24.36
N ALA A 59 -19.40 3.71 24.64
CA ALA A 59 -19.67 4.32 25.96
C ALA A 59 -21.05 5.01 26.10
N THR A 60 -21.81 5.20 25.02
CA THR A 60 -23.06 6.00 25.03
C THR A 60 -24.25 5.34 24.34
N GLY A 61 -24.02 4.37 23.45
CA GLY A 61 -25.06 3.73 22.65
C GLY A 61 -25.60 4.57 21.50
N ASN A 62 -25.02 5.74 21.22
CA ASN A 62 -25.34 6.50 20.01
C ASN A 62 -24.97 5.69 18.76
N LYS A 63 -25.96 5.28 17.96
CA LYS A 63 -25.71 4.84 16.59
C LYS A 63 -25.41 6.09 15.75
N TYR A 64 -24.18 6.19 15.28
CA TYR A 64 -23.74 7.20 14.33
C TYR A 64 -23.77 6.62 12.92
N GLN A 65 -24.14 7.40 11.91
CA GLN A 65 -24.00 7.03 10.49
C GLN A 65 -23.52 8.27 9.72
N LEU A 66 -22.59 8.08 8.79
CA LEU A 66 -22.14 9.10 7.85
C LEU A 66 -22.44 8.64 6.43
N GLU A 67 -23.25 9.41 5.72
CA GLU A 67 -23.60 9.16 4.32
C GLU A 67 -23.02 10.31 3.48
N HIS A 68 -22.05 10.01 2.62
CA HIS A 68 -21.57 10.97 1.63
C HIS A 68 -22.39 10.83 0.34
N ASP A 69 -23.32 11.75 0.12
CA ASP A 69 -24.01 11.90 -1.17
C ASP A 69 -23.00 12.41 -2.21
N LEU A 70 -22.15 13.36 -1.79
CA LEU A 70 -21.08 13.97 -2.57
C LEU A 70 -19.85 14.23 -1.68
N PRO A 71 -18.81 13.38 -1.67
CA PRO A 71 -17.57 13.67 -0.91
C PRO A 71 -16.84 14.91 -1.47
N PRO A 72 -15.91 15.55 -0.71
CA PRO A 72 -15.11 16.66 -1.22
C PRO A 72 -14.21 16.23 -2.38
N GLN A 73 -13.92 17.14 -3.31
CA GLN A 73 -12.96 16.90 -4.39
C GLN A 73 -11.64 17.60 -4.11
N PRO A 74 -10.50 17.14 -4.66
CA PRO A 74 -9.32 18.00 -4.73
C PRO A 74 -9.66 19.32 -5.42
N ARG A 75 -10.51 19.26 -6.46
CA ARG A 75 -10.93 20.43 -7.25
C ARG A 75 -11.74 21.45 -6.45
N ALA A 76 -12.67 21.01 -5.62
CA ALA A 76 -13.45 21.85 -4.72
C ALA A 76 -13.26 21.36 -3.26
N PRO A 77 -12.13 21.67 -2.60
CA PRO A 77 -11.66 20.97 -1.39
C PRO A 77 -12.42 21.29 -0.11
N LEU A 78 -13.46 22.13 -0.19
CA LEU A 78 -14.37 22.46 0.90
C LEU A 78 -15.86 22.27 0.48
N LEU A 79 -16.14 21.72 -0.71
CA LEU A 79 -17.50 21.57 -1.26
C LEU A 79 -17.89 20.08 -1.27
N GLU A 80 -18.80 19.71 -0.37
CA GLU A 80 -19.32 18.35 -0.18
C GLU A 80 -20.85 18.36 0.05
N VAL A 81 -21.50 17.22 -0.09
CA VAL A 81 -22.80 16.92 0.53
C VAL A 81 -22.61 15.64 1.35
N ALA A 82 -22.45 15.81 2.65
CA ALA A 82 -22.44 14.71 3.60
C ALA A 82 -23.55 14.89 4.64
N ARG A 83 -24.14 13.78 5.08
CA ARG A 83 -25.23 13.70 6.04
C ARG A 83 -24.81 12.86 7.23
N HIS A 84 -24.91 13.44 8.42
CA HIS A 84 -24.65 12.76 9.68
C HIS A 84 -25.98 12.36 10.31
N TYR A 85 -26.17 11.08 10.63
CA TYR A 85 -27.25 10.62 11.49
C TYR A 85 -26.71 10.25 12.88
N ASN A 86 -27.43 10.67 13.92
CA ASN A 86 -27.18 10.33 15.31
C ASN A 86 -28.51 9.92 15.95
N ALA A 87 -28.63 8.67 16.39
CA ALA A 87 -29.87 8.16 17.01
C ALA A 87 -30.31 8.95 18.26
N LEU A 88 -29.35 9.49 19.01
CA LEU A 88 -29.60 10.29 20.21
C LEU A 88 -29.78 11.80 19.93
N ASP A 89 -29.68 12.26 18.67
CA ASP A 89 -29.87 13.68 18.34
C ASP A 89 -31.35 14.01 18.05
N ARG A 90 -31.85 15.03 18.74
CA ARG A 90 -33.24 15.51 18.66
C ARG A 90 -33.37 16.87 17.97
N ARG A 91 -32.30 17.39 17.37
CA ARG A 91 -32.34 18.65 16.60
C ARG A 91 -33.32 18.53 15.42
N PRO A 92 -34.19 19.53 15.19
CA PRO A 92 -34.97 19.63 13.96
C PRO A 92 -34.06 20.01 12.80
N SER A 93 -34.33 19.43 11.63
CA SER A 93 -33.51 19.53 10.42
C SER A 93 -34.37 19.35 9.17
N PRO A 94 -34.02 19.97 8.02
CA PRO A 94 -34.71 19.72 6.76
C PRO A 94 -34.63 18.27 6.25
N LEU A 95 -33.78 17.43 6.84
CA LEU A 95 -33.67 15.99 6.59
C LEU A 95 -34.52 15.13 7.57
N GLY A 96 -35.31 15.77 8.46
CA GLY A 96 -35.98 15.09 9.57
C GLY A 96 -35.08 14.95 10.80
N GLN A 97 -35.67 14.52 11.93
CA GLN A 97 -34.95 14.40 13.20
C GLN A 97 -33.80 13.37 13.12
N GLY A 98 -32.70 13.63 13.83
CA GLY A 98 -31.52 12.76 13.89
C GLY A 98 -30.52 12.99 12.76
N TRP A 99 -30.94 13.55 11.61
CA TRP A 99 -30.11 13.84 10.45
C TRP A 99 -29.66 15.32 10.38
N ALA A 100 -28.39 15.58 10.08
CA ALA A 100 -27.84 16.93 9.84
C ALA A 100 -26.91 16.97 8.63
N LEU A 101 -26.83 18.12 7.93
CA LEU A 101 -25.87 18.34 6.84
C LEU A 101 -24.48 18.70 7.38
N ALA A 102 -23.41 18.42 6.62
CA ALA A 102 -22.03 18.81 6.92
C ALA A 102 -21.83 20.29 7.30
N TYR A 103 -22.74 21.17 6.85
CA TYR A 103 -22.73 22.62 7.10
C TYR A 103 -23.76 23.10 8.13
N ASP A 104 -24.34 22.19 8.91
CA ASP A 104 -25.17 22.48 10.09
C ASP A 104 -24.35 22.67 11.38
N THR A 105 -23.04 22.88 11.26
CA THR A 105 -22.23 23.41 12.36
C THR A 105 -22.73 24.80 12.76
N ARG A 106 -22.99 25.03 14.04
CA ARG A 106 -23.62 26.25 14.57
C ARG A 106 -22.97 26.69 15.88
N VAL A 107 -22.89 27.99 16.11
CA VAL A 107 -22.42 28.59 17.37
C VAL A 107 -23.60 29.13 18.18
N HIS A 108 -23.66 28.78 19.46
CA HIS A 108 -24.75 29.18 20.36
C HIS A 108 -24.19 29.66 21.71
N LEU A 109 -24.87 30.64 22.32
CA LEU A 109 -24.65 31.02 23.72
C LEU A 109 -25.66 30.26 24.58
N VAL A 110 -25.19 29.38 25.47
CA VAL A 110 -26.03 28.57 26.36
C VAL A 110 -25.46 28.64 27.78
N ALA A 111 -26.26 29.04 28.75
CA ALA A 111 -25.88 29.13 30.18
C ALA A 111 -24.47 29.75 30.37
N ASN A 112 -24.29 30.98 29.84
CA ASN A 112 -23.06 31.78 29.90
C ASN A 112 -21.79 31.14 29.29
N ARG A 113 -21.94 30.12 28.42
CA ARG A 113 -20.84 29.50 27.66
C ARG A 113 -21.13 29.52 26.16
N TRP A 114 -20.09 29.76 25.37
CA TRP A 114 -20.17 29.64 23.91
C TRP A 114 -19.94 28.18 23.53
N GLN A 115 -20.89 27.61 22.78
CA GLN A 115 -20.89 26.21 22.39
C GLN A 115 -21.00 26.11 20.87
N ILE A 116 -20.02 25.49 20.23
CA ILE A 116 -20.12 25.08 18.84
C ILE A 116 -20.69 23.66 18.81
N VAL A 117 -21.83 23.48 18.16
CA VAL A 117 -22.36 22.15 17.81
C VAL A 117 -21.91 21.86 16.40
N GLN A 118 -21.21 20.75 16.19
CA GLN A 118 -20.73 20.35 14.87
C GLN A 118 -21.81 19.58 14.09
N ALA A 119 -21.60 19.40 12.79
CA ALA A 119 -22.53 18.65 11.94
C ALA A 119 -22.68 17.19 12.40
N ASP A 120 -21.60 16.54 12.85
CA ASP A 120 -21.65 15.18 13.41
C ASP A 120 -22.38 15.09 14.76
N GLY A 121 -22.82 16.21 15.33
CA GLY A 121 -23.51 16.29 16.63
C GLY A 121 -22.60 16.53 17.82
N SER A 122 -21.27 16.40 17.65
CA SER A 122 -20.30 16.68 18.72
C SER A 122 -20.33 18.15 19.15
N ARG A 123 -19.84 18.44 20.36
CA ARG A 123 -19.94 19.76 21.00
C ARG A 123 -18.59 20.23 21.53
N ILE A 124 -18.19 21.43 21.15
CA ILE A 124 -16.98 22.10 21.61
C ILE A 124 -17.40 23.32 22.44
N ILE A 125 -16.79 23.49 23.62
CA ILE A 125 -17.14 24.52 24.60
C ILE A 125 -16.00 25.54 24.74
N PHE A 126 -16.35 26.82 24.67
CA PHE A 126 -15.49 27.96 24.98
C PHE A 126 -16.06 28.70 26.21
N SER A 127 -15.25 28.78 27.27
CA SER A 127 -15.57 29.51 28.50
C SER A 127 -15.29 31.01 28.37
N GLY A 128 -15.84 31.82 29.27
CA GLY A 128 -15.61 33.27 29.36
C GLY A 128 -16.76 34.10 28.78
N GLN A 129 -17.33 35.02 29.57
CA GLN A 129 -18.49 35.82 29.15
C GLN A 129 -18.09 37.05 28.31
N GLN A 130 -17.19 37.90 28.81
CA GLN A 130 -16.99 39.27 28.30
C GLN A 130 -15.81 39.46 27.33
N GLU A 131 -15.02 38.42 27.07
CA GLU A 131 -13.86 38.52 26.17
C GLU A 131 -14.32 38.51 24.70
N ASP A 132 -13.68 39.26 23.80
CA ASP A 132 -13.92 39.17 22.35
C ASP A 132 -13.13 38.03 21.69
N VAL A 133 -12.20 37.39 22.40
CA VAL A 133 -11.36 36.28 21.93
C VAL A 133 -11.30 35.19 23.01
N ARG A 134 -11.50 33.92 22.62
CA ARG A 134 -11.41 32.73 23.49
C ARG A 134 -10.57 31.65 22.84
N THR A 135 -9.82 30.88 23.63
CA THR A 135 -8.96 29.80 23.11
C THR A 135 -9.10 28.51 23.92
N ASN A 136 -9.08 27.36 23.24
CA ASN A 136 -8.99 26.02 23.84
C ASN A 136 -8.17 25.09 22.92
N ALA A 137 -8.12 23.78 23.22
CA ALA A 137 -7.41 22.80 22.38
C ALA A 137 -8.01 22.61 20.97
N HIS A 138 -9.20 23.15 20.72
CA HIS A 138 -9.89 23.16 19.43
C HIS A 138 -9.67 24.48 18.65
N GLY A 139 -8.79 25.36 19.13
CA GLY A 139 -8.42 26.61 18.45
C GLY A 139 -8.96 27.88 19.13
N ARG A 140 -9.22 28.91 18.33
CA ARG A 140 -9.57 30.28 18.77
C ARG A 140 -10.93 30.71 18.24
N LEU A 141 -11.88 31.02 19.12
CA LEU A 141 -13.18 31.62 18.79
C LEU A 141 -13.13 33.12 19.09
N GLN A 142 -13.39 33.96 18.09
CA GLN A 142 -13.26 35.41 18.15
C GLN A 142 -14.52 36.09 17.60
N ARG A 143 -14.93 37.20 18.21
CA ARG A 143 -15.98 38.08 17.68
C ARG A 143 -15.41 39.02 16.61
N GLN A 144 -16.17 39.26 15.56
CA GLN A 144 -15.89 40.26 14.53
C GLN A 144 -17.20 41.01 14.25
N GLU A 145 -17.36 42.20 14.85
CA GLU A 145 -18.58 43.02 14.78
C GLU A 145 -19.86 42.25 15.22
N SER A 146 -20.70 41.87 14.27
CA SER A 146 -21.94 41.09 14.44
C SER A 146 -21.78 39.59 14.11
N GLN A 147 -20.57 39.16 13.73
CA GLN A 147 -20.22 37.81 13.33
C GLN A 147 -19.24 37.14 14.33
N TRP A 148 -19.05 35.84 14.16
CA TRP A 148 -18.08 35.03 14.91
C TRP A 148 -17.15 34.28 13.97
N LEU A 149 -15.86 34.26 14.29
CA LEU A 149 -14.79 33.55 13.58
C LEU A 149 -14.17 32.49 14.51
N TRP A 150 -14.21 31.22 14.11
CA TRP A 150 -13.48 30.14 14.76
C TRP A 150 -12.28 29.72 13.88
N THR A 151 -11.06 29.92 14.37
CA THR A 151 -9.82 29.43 13.74
C THR A 151 -9.36 28.14 14.43
N TRP A 152 -9.12 27.09 13.66
CA TRP A 152 -8.66 25.77 14.11
C TRP A 152 -7.12 25.71 14.27
N PRO A 153 -6.57 24.69 14.96
CA PRO A 153 -5.12 24.51 15.06
C PRO A 153 -4.41 24.22 13.73
N ASP A 154 -5.11 23.72 12.70
CA ASP A 154 -4.58 23.52 11.34
C ASP A 154 -4.59 24.82 10.50
N GLY A 155 -5.02 25.94 11.07
CA GLY A 155 -5.16 27.24 10.39
C GLY A 155 -6.51 27.46 9.69
N ARG A 156 -7.39 26.46 9.65
CA ARG A 156 -8.72 26.54 9.02
C ARG A 156 -9.62 27.52 9.77
N GLN A 157 -10.52 28.19 9.06
CA GLN A 157 -11.40 29.23 9.59
C GLN A 157 -12.87 28.96 9.24
N LEU A 158 -13.75 29.05 10.22
CA LEU A 158 -15.21 28.98 10.07
C LEU A 158 -15.83 30.31 10.55
N GLN A 159 -16.69 30.94 9.76
CA GLN A 159 -17.39 32.18 10.12
C GLN A 159 -18.90 31.95 10.25
N PHE A 160 -19.51 32.58 11.24
CA PHE A 160 -20.92 32.46 11.59
C PHE A 160 -21.58 33.85 11.65
N ASN A 161 -22.84 33.93 11.22
CA ASN A 161 -23.61 35.18 11.28
C ASN A 161 -24.14 35.48 12.70
N SER A 162 -24.84 36.60 12.85
CA SER A 162 -25.46 37.05 14.11
C SER A 162 -26.47 36.06 14.72
N HIS A 163 -27.05 35.17 13.90
CA HIS A 163 -27.95 34.09 14.32
C HIS A 163 -27.20 32.78 14.67
N GLY A 164 -25.86 32.78 14.63
CA GLY A 164 -25.01 31.63 14.95
C GLY A 164 -24.92 30.57 13.86
N LEU A 165 -25.43 30.85 12.64
CA LEU A 165 -25.40 29.92 11.52
C LEU A 165 -24.11 30.09 10.71
N LEU A 166 -23.49 28.97 10.30
CA LEU A 166 -22.28 28.97 9.46
C LEU A 166 -22.55 29.66 8.11
N VAL A 167 -21.72 30.66 7.78
CA VAL A 167 -21.78 31.46 6.55
C VAL A 167 -20.47 31.43 5.73
N ARG A 168 -19.34 31.01 6.30
CA ARG A 168 -18.07 30.84 5.55
C ARG A 168 -17.18 29.72 6.11
N VAL A 169 -16.39 29.08 5.25
CA VAL A 169 -15.26 28.20 5.62
C VAL A 169 -14.04 28.56 4.77
N ALA A 170 -12.82 28.56 5.31
CA ALA A 170 -11.56 28.80 4.57
C ALA A 170 -10.41 27.93 5.12
N ARG A 171 -9.45 27.53 4.27
CA ARG A 171 -8.28 26.71 4.71
C ARG A 171 -7.23 27.48 5.50
N THR A 172 -7.02 28.76 5.21
CA THR A 172 -5.99 29.63 5.82
C THR A 172 -6.49 31.08 5.91
N SER A 173 -5.80 31.92 6.69
CA SER A 173 -6.09 33.36 6.80
C SER A 173 -5.67 34.20 5.59
N SER A 174 -4.89 33.64 4.65
CA SER A 174 -4.40 34.33 3.45
C SER A 174 -4.47 33.40 2.23
N SER A 175 -5.15 33.88 1.18
CA SER A 175 -5.21 33.35 -0.21
C SER A 175 -5.46 31.83 -0.40
N GLY A 176 -5.89 31.09 0.62
CA GLY A 176 -6.27 29.68 0.50
C GLY A 176 -7.75 29.48 0.09
N PRO A 177 -8.12 28.26 -0.35
CA PRO A 177 -9.50 27.94 -0.73
C PRO A 177 -10.53 28.27 0.36
N SER A 178 -11.69 28.78 -0.05
CA SER A 178 -12.81 29.13 0.83
C SER A 178 -14.18 29.00 0.15
N LEU A 179 -15.22 28.87 0.97
CA LEU A 179 -16.63 28.84 0.55
C LEU A 179 -17.47 29.82 1.34
N ASN A 180 -18.51 30.35 0.71
CA ASN A 180 -19.57 31.17 1.29
C ASN A 180 -20.88 30.36 1.28
N ILE A 181 -21.69 30.50 2.34
CA ILE A 181 -23.01 29.84 2.48
C ILE A 181 -24.09 30.92 2.51
N GLU A 182 -24.81 31.04 1.41
CA GLU A 182 -26.04 31.84 1.35
C GLU A 182 -27.18 31.05 2.01
N ARG A 183 -28.00 31.74 2.81
CA ARG A 183 -29.14 31.17 3.53
C ARG A 183 -30.38 32.01 3.26
N HIS A 184 -31.56 31.38 3.30
CA HIS A 184 -32.82 32.10 3.19
C HIS A 184 -32.97 33.05 4.38
N ASP A 185 -33.10 34.33 4.08
CA ASP A 185 -33.21 35.46 5.01
C ASP A 185 -34.68 35.86 5.27
N GLN A 186 -35.53 35.77 4.23
CA GLN A 186 -36.95 36.06 4.31
C GLN A 186 -37.66 35.24 5.40
N ALA A 187 -38.52 35.91 6.17
CA ALA A 187 -39.29 35.30 7.25
C ALA A 187 -40.30 34.27 6.70
N GLY A 188 -40.19 33.02 7.13
CA GLY A 188 -41.07 31.93 6.71
C GLY A 188 -40.43 30.55 6.90
N PRO A 189 -41.08 29.47 6.42
CA PRO A 189 -40.69 28.07 6.65
C PRO A 189 -39.26 27.67 6.25
N MET A 190 -38.63 28.44 5.35
CA MET A 190 -37.27 28.19 4.86
C MET A 190 -36.19 29.01 5.59
N SER A 191 -36.56 29.97 6.44
CA SER A 191 -35.61 30.91 7.06
C SER A 191 -34.45 30.20 7.79
N GLY A 192 -33.21 30.64 7.54
CA GLY A 192 -31.99 30.02 8.04
C GLY A 192 -31.53 28.73 7.33
N SER A 193 -32.37 28.14 6.49
CA SER A 193 -31.98 27.02 5.61
C SER A 193 -30.97 27.49 4.57
N ILE A 194 -30.07 26.60 4.16
CA ILE A 194 -29.08 26.89 3.13
C ILE A 194 -29.81 27.10 1.81
N LYS A 195 -29.59 28.23 1.14
CA LYS A 195 -30.11 28.50 -0.20
C LYS A 195 -29.10 28.01 -1.25
N GLN A 196 -27.84 28.43 -1.06
CA GLN A 196 -26.73 28.11 -1.95
C GLN A 196 -25.41 28.06 -1.17
N ILE A 197 -24.50 27.18 -1.55
CA ILE A 197 -23.10 27.21 -1.11
C ILE A 197 -22.27 27.50 -2.35
N THR A 198 -21.36 28.47 -2.30
CA THR A 198 -20.50 28.83 -3.44
C THR A 198 -19.05 28.93 -3.00
N ASP A 199 -18.12 28.32 -3.72
CA ASP A 199 -16.68 28.45 -3.45
C ASP A 199 -16.06 29.71 -4.09
N ASN A 200 -14.78 29.97 -3.79
CA ASN A 200 -14.04 31.10 -4.35
C ASN A 200 -13.77 31.00 -5.87
N ASN A 201 -14.17 29.91 -6.52
CA ASN A 201 -14.09 29.71 -7.98
C ASN A 201 -15.50 29.76 -8.62
N GLY A 202 -16.52 30.15 -7.87
CA GLY A 202 -17.90 30.32 -8.35
C GLY A 202 -18.72 29.03 -8.46
N ARG A 203 -18.20 27.86 -8.06
CA ARG A 203 -18.96 26.61 -8.12
C ARG A 203 -19.97 26.54 -7.00
N ALA A 204 -21.20 26.15 -7.35
CA ALA A 204 -22.34 26.18 -6.45
C ALA A 204 -22.94 24.80 -6.14
N LEU A 205 -23.45 24.65 -4.92
CA LEU A 205 -24.49 23.69 -4.53
C LEU A 205 -25.78 24.48 -4.28
N VAL A 206 -26.87 24.16 -4.98
CA VAL A 206 -28.15 24.89 -4.86
C VAL A 206 -29.20 24.00 -4.21
N PHE A 207 -29.84 24.49 -3.15
CA PHE A 207 -30.71 23.70 -2.28
C PHE A 207 -32.18 24.07 -2.54
N THR A 208 -33.00 23.09 -2.92
CA THR A 208 -34.44 23.28 -3.16
C THR A 208 -35.25 22.57 -2.09
N TYR A 209 -36.22 23.26 -1.51
CA TYR A 209 -37.08 22.73 -0.44
C TYR A 209 -38.52 22.52 -0.92
N SER A 210 -39.23 21.60 -0.25
CA SER A 210 -40.69 21.57 -0.20
C SER A 210 -41.13 22.06 1.18
N VAL A 211 -42.30 22.71 1.26
CA VAL A 211 -42.89 23.11 2.54
C VAL A 211 -44.01 22.14 2.90
N HIS A 212 -43.88 21.47 4.04
CA HIS A 212 -44.93 20.68 4.66
C HIS A 212 -45.24 21.27 6.03
N GLN A 213 -46.49 21.70 6.26
CA GLN A 213 -46.96 22.28 7.54
C GLN A 213 -46.00 23.34 8.14
N GLN A 214 -45.71 24.40 7.39
CA GLN A 214 -44.81 25.49 7.81
C GLN A 214 -43.37 25.06 8.14
N ARG A 215 -42.92 23.88 7.68
CA ARG A 215 -41.52 23.42 7.78
C ARG A 215 -40.94 23.14 6.40
N ALA A 216 -39.72 23.61 6.15
CA ALA A 216 -38.95 23.24 4.98
C ALA A 216 -38.34 21.84 5.14
N TYR A 217 -38.62 20.96 4.18
CA TYR A 217 -37.94 19.68 3.99
C TYR A 217 -37.11 19.77 2.70
N LEU A 218 -35.87 19.28 2.75
CA LEU A 218 -34.98 19.34 1.59
C LEU A 218 -35.54 18.43 0.49
N ARG A 219 -35.90 18.97 -0.67
CA ARG A 219 -36.47 18.20 -1.80
C ARG A 219 -35.37 17.71 -2.74
N SER A 220 -34.40 18.57 -3.02
CA SER A 220 -33.25 18.25 -3.86
C SER A 220 -32.07 19.18 -3.60
N ILE A 221 -30.87 18.67 -3.84
CA ILE A 221 -29.68 19.50 -4.02
C ILE A 221 -29.25 19.36 -5.48
N ASP A 222 -29.18 20.48 -6.17
CA ASP A 222 -28.50 20.60 -7.45
C ASP A 222 -27.00 20.76 -7.21
N THR A 223 -26.24 19.87 -7.84
CA THR A 223 -24.79 19.80 -7.72
C THR A 223 -24.18 19.75 -9.12
N PRO A 224 -22.86 19.91 -9.25
CA PRO A 224 -22.12 19.55 -10.46
C PRO A 224 -22.29 18.09 -10.96
N ALA A 225 -23.04 17.23 -10.25
CA ALA A 225 -23.46 15.88 -10.65
C ALA A 225 -24.82 15.82 -11.38
N GLY A 226 -25.47 16.97 -11.54
CA GLY A 226 -26.93 16.99 -11.52
C GLY A 226 -27.46 16.78 -10.10
N ARG A 227 -28.66 16.18 -10.01
CA ARG A 227 -29.57 16.38 -8.89
C ARG A 227 -29.71 15.16 -7.99
N PHE A 228 -29.50 15.37 -6.68
CA PHE A 228 -29.88 14.41 -5.65
C PHE A 228 -31.34 14.67 -5.23
N HIS A 229 -32.14 13.62 -5.09
CA HIS A 229 -33.54 13.70 -4.70
C HIS A 229 -33.78 13.05 -3.35
N TYR A 230 -34.43 13.78 -2.44
CA TYR A 230 -34.71 13.35 -1.07
C TYR A 230 -36.21 13.06 -0.93
N GLN A 231 -36.56 11.85 -0.51
CA GLN A 231 -37.94 11.40 -0.36
C GLN A 231 -38.24 11.06 1.10
N TYR A 232 -39.45 11.37 1.54
CA TYR A 232 -39.85 11.31 2.95
C TYR A 232 -41.18 10.61 3.10
N GLU A 233 -41.35 9.96 4.25
CA GLU A 233 -42.60 9.36 4.69
C GLU A 233 -43.07 10.01 6.02
N PRO A 234 -44.37 9.96 6.34
CA PRO A 234 -44.84 10.29 7.69
C PRO A 234 -44.16 9.41 8.74
N ALA A 235 -43.75 10.01 9.86
CA ALA A 235 -43.25 9.27 11.01
C ALA A 235 -44.35 8.49 11.77
N GLU A 236 -45.62 8.79 11.48
CA GLU A 236 -46.80 8.18 12.09
C GLU A 236 -47.48 7.22 11.09
N GLN A 237 -47.54 5.93 11.44
CA GLN A 237 -48.32 4.93 10.69
C GLN A 237 -49.74 4.84 11.27
N LYS A 238 -50.77 4.83 10.42
CA LYS A 238 -52.13 4.46 10.83
C LYS A 238 -52.16 2.95 11.17
N PRO A 239 -52.81 2.53 12.28
CA PRO A 239 -53.05 1.11 12.54
C PRO A 239 -53.99 0.52 11.48
N ALA A 240 -53.73 -0.71 11.05
CA ALA A 240 -54.37 -1.34 9.88
C ALA A 240 -55.80 -1.87 10.11
N GLN A 241 -56.58 -1.28 11.01
CA GLN A 241 -57.95 -1.71 11.35
C GLN A 241 -58.86 -0.53 11.68
N GLN A 242 -59.26 0.27 10.68
CA GLN A 242 -60.41 1.18 10.80
C GLN A 242 -60.99 1.64 9.44
N GLU A 243 -61.46 0.69 8.63
CA GLU A 243 -62.38 0.98 7.52
C GLU A 243 -63.82 1.19 8.05
N SER A 244 -64.02 2.26 8.81
CA SER A 244 -65.34 2.81 9.17
C SER A 244 -65.17 4.15 9.87
N ALA A 245 -65.43 5.24 9.15
CA ALA A 245 -65.57 6.58 9.71
C ALA A 245 -66.69 7.31 8.95
N GLU A 246 -67.61 7.92 9.68
CA GLU A 246 -68.76 8.62 9.10
C GLU A 246 -68.35 9.89 8.35
N PRO A 247 -69.10 10.30 7.31
CA PRO A 247 -68.83 11.53 6.56
C PRO A 247 -69.18 12.77 7.38
N GLY A 248 -68.28 13.19 8.28
CA GLY A 248 -68.47 14.41 9.07
C GLY A 248 -67.34 14.82 10.03
N THR A 249 -66.35 13.96 10.30
CA THR A 249 -65.24 14.30 11.22
C THR A 249 -64.09 15.02 10.52
N ALA A 250 -63.48 15.98 11.23
CA ALA A 250 -62.41 16.83 10.70
C ALA A 250 -61.14 16.02 10.35
N PRO A 251 -60.37 16.43 9.30
CA PRO A 251 -59.17 15.71 8.90
C PRO A 251 -58.13 15.69 10.02
N ALA A 252 -57.61 14.51 10.32
CA ALA A 252 -56.55 14.33 11.31
C ALA A 252 -55.31 15.17 10.95
N THR A 253 -54.71 15.81 11.96
CA THR A 253 -53.49 16.62 11.82
C THR A 253 -52.39 15.80 11.13
N PRO A 254 -51.85 16.24 9.97
CA PRO A 254 -50.76 15.51 9.33
C PRO A 254 -49.51 15.43 10.22
N GLY A 255 -48.80 14.31 10.18
CA GLY A 255 -47.63 14.06 11.02
C GLY A 255 -46.32 14.64 10.47
N MET A 256 -45.28 14.67 11.31
CA MET A 256 -43.93 15.05 10.88
C MET A 256 -43.34 14.04 9.89
N LEU A 257 -42.54 14.52 8.94
CA LEU A 257 -41.88 13.65 7.96
C LEU A 257 -40.48 13.20 8.40
N ARG A 258 -40.10 11.97 8.04
CA ARG A 258 -38.75 11.36 8.21
C ARG A 258 -38.17 10.95 6.84
N LEU A 259 -36.85 11.04 6.67
CA LEU A 259 -36.18 10.74 5.40
C LEU A 259 -36.26 9.24 5.08
N GLN A 260 -37.12 8.87 4.13
CA GLN A 260 -37.34 7.50 3.68
C GLN A 260 -36.22 7.04 2.74
N SER A 261 -35.78 7.90 1.82
CA SER A 261 -34.72 7.55 0.88
C SER A 261 -34.03 8.75 0.25
N VAL A 262 -32.86 8.51 -0.33
CA VAL A 262 -32.18 9.42 -1.27
C VAL A 262 -31.94 8.70 -2.57
N THR A 263 -32.40 9.29 -3.68
CA THR A 263 -32.11 8.85 -5.04
C THR A 263 -30.97 9.69 -5.59
N ARG A 264 -29.93 9.01 -6.06
CA ARG A 264 -28.75 9.58 -6.72
C ARG A 264 -29.06 9.98 -8.19
N PRO A 265 -28.20 10.78 -8.85
CA PRO A 265 -28.36 11.13 -10.27
C PRO A 265 -28.47 9.94 -11.25
N ASP A 266 -27.89 8.78 -10.90
CA ASP A 266 -27.98 7.52 -11.67
C ASP A 266 -29.31 6.76 -11.52
N GLY A 267 -30.14 7.13 -10.53
CA GLY A 267 -31.36 6.42 -10.18
C GLY A 267 -31.20 5.32 -9.12
N MET A 268 -29.99 4.99 -8.65
CA MET A 268 -29.81 4.15 -7.46
C MET A 268 -30.39 4.86 -6.23
N GLN A 269 -31.00 4.08 -5.35
CA GLN A 269 -31.74 4.61 -4.21
C GLN A 269 -31.24 3.99 -2.91
N ARG A 270 -30.79 4.86 -1.99
CA ARG A 270 -30.45 4.52 -0.62
C ARG A 270 -31.72 4.60 0.22
N ARG A 271 -32.22 3.47 0.73
CA ARG A 271 -33.47 3.41 1.52
C ARG A 271 -33.15 3.24 3.00
N TYR A 272 -33.88 3.98 3.83
CA TYR A 272 -33.73 4.04 5.28
C TYR A 272 -34.94 3.38 5.95
N LEU A 273 -34.71 2.39 6.79
CA LEU A 273 -35.76 1.60 7.44
C LEU A 273 -36.04 2.07 8.86
N TYR A 274 -37.31 2.01 9.23
CA TYR A 274 -37.88 2.56 10.46
C TYR A 274 -38.97 1.60 10.99
N GLU A 275 -38.55 0.42 11.41
CA GLU A 275 -39.39 -0.74 11.76
C GLU A 275 -39.83 -0.67 13.24
N PRO A 276 -41.13 -0.49 13.57
CA PRO A 276 -41.60 -0.23 14.93
C PRO A 276 -41.10 -1.22 16.00
N GLU A 277 -40.99 -2.50 15.64
CA GLU A 277 -40.49 -3.62 16.46
C GLU A 277 -39.00 -3.53 16.82
N HIS A 278 -38.25 -2.65 16.15
CA HIS A 278 -36.82 -2.40 16.39
C HIS A 278 -36.56 -0.97 16.88
N GLN A 279 -37.53 -0.06 16.73
CA GLN A 279 -37.42 1.36 17.09
C GLN A 279 -37.58 1.68 18.59
N ALA A 280 -38.10 0.74 19.41
CA ALA A 280 -38.40 0.98 20.84
C ALA A 280 -39.24 2.26 21.10
N GLY A 281 -40.23 2.52 20.24
CA GLY A 281 -41.19 3.61 20.38
C GLY A 281 -40.75 4.99 19.85
N ASN A 282 -39.52 5.15 19.35
CA ASN A 282 -39.09 6.39 18.69
C ASN A 282 -39.11 6.23 17.16
N ALA A 283 -40.10 6.86 16.52
CA ALA A 283 -40.33 6.81 15.07
C ALA A 283 -39.15 7.30 14.19
N PHE A 284 -38.13 7.95 14.76
CA PHE A 284 -36.95 8.44 14.04
C PHE A 284 -35.70 7.54 14.21
N HIS A 285 -35.77 6.44 14.98
CA HIS A 285 -34.66 5.50 15.06
C HIS A 285 -34.49 4.71 13.76
N LEU A 286 -33.33 4.81 13.12
CA LEU A 286 -32.95 4.07 11.92
C LEU A 286 -32.65 2.59 12.27
N THR A 287 -33.47 1.67 11.78
CA THR A 287 -33.40 0.22 12.08
C THR A 287 -32.71 -0.60 10.98
N GLY A 288 -32.48 0.01 9.80
CA GLY A 288 -31.70 -0.62 8.73
C GLY A 288 -31.42 0.34 7.57
N ILE A 289 -30.49 -0.07 6.71
CA ILE A 289 -30.18 0.59 5.44
C ILE A 289 -30.20 -0.44 4.33
N GLU A 290 -30.79 -0.07 3.20
CA GLU A 290 -30.80 -0.84 1.97
C GLU A 290 -30.22 -0.04 0.80
N ILE A 291 -29.66 -0.77 -0.14
CA ILE A 291 -29.33 -0.30 -1.49
C ILE A 291 -30.37 -0.89 -2.44
N VAL A 292 -31.06 -0.02 -3.18
CA VAL A 292 -32.01 -0.39 -4.23
C VAL A 292 -31.38 -0.04 -5.59
N SER A 293 -31.35 -1.04 -6.46
CA SER A 293 -30.86 -0.97 -7.84
C SER A 293 -31.57 0.09 -8.69
N VAL A 294 -30.90 0.56 -9.76
CA VAL A 294 -31.45 1.57 -10.70
C VAL A 294 -32.78 1.14 -11.32
N ASP A 295 -32.94 -0.15 -11.63
CA ASP A 295 -34.18 -0.70 -12.20
C ASP A 295 -35.20 -1.16 -11.14
N ARG A 296 -34.85 -1.03 -9.86
CA ARG A 296 -35.61 -1.39 -8.66
C ARG A 296 -36.00 -2.87 -8.55
N LYS A 297 -35.40 -3.78 -9.32
CA LYS A 297 -35.66 -5.22 -9.18
C LYS A 297 -34.90 -5.84 -8.02
N GLU A 298 -33.69 -5.36 -7.77
CA GLU A 298 -32.83 -5.83 -6.68
C GLU A 298 -32.81 -4.84 -5.52
N THR A 299 -32.89 -5.36 -4.29
CA THR A 299 -32.78 -4.60 -3.03
C THR A 299 -31.95 -5.40 -2.04
N GLN A 300 -30.83 -4.84 -1.58
CA GLN A 300 -29.93 -5.47 -0.63
C GLN A 300 -29.92 -4.69 0.69
N ARG A 301 -30.37 -5.32 1.78
CA ARG A 301 -30.20 -4.77 3.13
C ARG A 301 -28.77 -5.01 3.60
N ILE A 302 -28.04 -3.93 3.86
CA ILE A 302 -26.63 -3.99 4.27
C ILE A 302 -26.44 -4.01 5.79
N ASN A 303 -27.40 -3.47 6.56
CA ASN A 303 -27.33 -3.44 8.02
C ASN A 303 -28.71 -3.53 8.69
N THR A 304 -28.68 -3.97 9.95
CA THR A 304 -29.83 -3.99 10.87
C THR A 304 -29.41 -3.53 12.27
N TRP A 305 -30.22 -2.69 12.91
CA TRP A 305 -30.03 -2.22 14.29
C TRP A 305 -31.35 -2.23 15.06
N ALA A 306 -31.26 -2.44 16.38
CA ALA A 306 -32.38 -2.29 17.30
C ALA A 306 -31.93 -1.57 18.59
N TYR A 307 -32.88 -0.88 19.22
CA TYR A 307 -32.62 0.07 20.30
C TYR A 307 -33.30 -0.36 21.61
N ASP A 308 -32.79 0.10 22.75
CA ASP A 308 -33.48 0.00 24.04
C ASP A 308 -34.42 1.20 24.31
N ALA A 309 -35.18 1.12 25.40
CA ALA A 309 -36.09 2.18 25.84
C ALA A 309 -35.38 3.48 26.30
N GLN A 310 -34.04 3.52 26.28
CA GLN A 310 -33.24 4.73 26.50
C GLN A 310 -32.70 5.32 25.18
N GLY A 311 -32.98 4.67 24.03
CA GLY A 311 -32.51 5.07 22.70
C GLY A 311 -31.08 4.63 22.38
N ARG A 312 -30.49 3.72 23.16
CA ARG A 312 -29.17 3.17 22.88
C ARG A 312 -29.29 2.00 21.91
N ALA A 313 -28.46 1.94 20.89
CA ALA A 313 -28.39 0.77 20.03
C ALA A 313 -27.78 -0.42 20.81
N VAL A 314 -28.54 -1.51 20.90
CA VAL A 314 -28.18 -2.74 21.64
C VAL A 314 -27.95 -3.94 20.71
N LEU A 315 -28.28 -3.79 19.43
CA LEU A 315 -28.07 -4.79 18.37
C LEU A 315 -27.44 -4.13 17.14
N SER A 316 -26.49 -4.81 16.52
CA SER A 316 -26.00 -4.53 15.17
C SER A 316 -25.81 -5.83 14.41
N ILE A 317 -26.22 -5.87 13.14
CA ILE A 317 -26.02 -7.00 12.24
C ILE A 317 -25.55 -6.48 10.88
N GLU A 318 -24.67 -7.22 10.20
CA GLU A 318 -24.40 -7.05 8.79
C GLU A 318 -25.38 -7.89 7.96
N GLY A 319 -26.10 -7.25 7.05
CA GLY A 319 -27.26 -7.84 6.38
C GLY A 319 -28.60 -7.56 7.09
N GLY A 320 -29.62 -8.35 6.73
CA GLY A 320 -30.97 -8.27 7.32
C GLY A 320 -31.11 -8.94 8.70
N PRO A 321 -32.30 -8.84 9.35
CA PRO A 321 -32.51 -9.27 10.73
C PRO A 321 -32.21 -10.75 11.02
N ALA A 322 -32.40 -11.62 10.02
CA ALA A 322 -32.13 -13.05 10.09
C ALA A 322 -30.65 -13.43 9.86
N SER A 323 -29.78 -12.49 9.47
CA SER A 323 -28.34 -12.72 9.33
C SER A 323 -27.69 -12.98 10.69
N ASP A 324 -26.67 -13.83 10.72
CA ASP A 324 -25.73 -13.96 11.84
C ASP A 324 -24.36 -13.31 11.57
N LYS A 325 -24.10 -12.84 10.32
CA LYS A 325 -22.82 -12.25 9.92
C LYS A 325 -22.50 -11.01 10.76
N ASN A 326 -21.35 -11.02 11.44
CA ASN A 326 -20.84 -9.89 12.23
C ASN A 326 -21.87 -9.36 13.25
N LYS A 327 -22.69 -10.27 13.80
CA LYS A 327 -23.80 -9.96 14.71
C LYS A 327 -23.32 -9.67 16.12
N LEU A 328 -23.61 -8.46 16.58
CA LEU A 328 -23.20 -7.95 17.89
C LEU A 328 -24.43 -7.59 18.73
N ARG A 329 -24.48 -8.12 19.96
CA ARG A 329 -25.35 -7.59 21.03
C ARG A 329 -24.49 -6.77 22.00
N ILE A 330 -24.95 -5.58 22.36
CA ILE A 330 -24.16 -4.61 23.15
C ILE A 330 -24.84 -4.38 24.50
N GLU A 331 -24.12 -4.67 25.58
CA GLU A 331 -24.59 -4.61 26.96
C GLU A 331 -23.86 -3.49 27.73
N TYR A 332 -24.58 -2.41 28.03
CA TYR A 332 -24.06 -1.24 28.75
C TYR A 332 -24.11 -1.44 30.27
N VAL A 333 -23.31 -2.38 30.78
CA VAL A 333 -23.28 -2.81 32.20
C VAL A 333 -23.11 -1.64 33.18
N ARG A 334 -22.27 -0.65 32.85
CA ARG A 334 -22.11 0.57 33.66
C ARG A 334 -21.71 1.76 32.80
N THR A 335 -22.45 2.86 32.89
CA THR A 335 -22.13 4.13 32.23
C THR A 335 -20.92 4.80 32.89
N ALA A 336 -20.00 5.35 32.08
CA ALA A 336 -18.85 6.12 32.56
C ALA A 336 -19.25 7.48 33.17
N SER A 337 -18.41 8.02 34.04
CA SER A 337 -18.48 9.42 34.48
C SER A 337 -17.09 9.93 34.89
N VAL A 338 -16.98 11.22 35.24
CA VAL A 338 -15.77 11.83 35.82
C VAL A 338 -15.27 11.09 37.07
N ARG A 339 -16.16 10.38 37.79
CA ARG A 339 -15.85 9.67 39.05
C ARG A 339 -15.76 8.14 38.92
N GLN A 340 -16.14 7.55 37.78
CA GLN A 340 -16.13 6.08 37.62
C GLN A 340 -15.85 5.64 36.17
N SER A 341 -15.11 4.54 36.02
CA SER A 341 -14.98 3.87 34.73
C SER A 341 -16.28 3.16 34.36
N GLY A 342 -16.69 3.31 33.10
CA GLY A 342 -17.75 2.52 32.50
C GLY A 342 -17.27 1.13 32.08
N LEU A 343 -18.23 0.22 31.93
CA LEU A 343 -18.03 -1.13 31.41
C LEU A 343 -19.11 -1.40 30.36
N THR A 344 -18.68 -1.79 29.17
CA THR A 344 -19.55 -2.30 28.10
C THR A 344 -19.06 -3.68 27.70
N ILE A 345 -20.00 -4.61 27.53
CA ILE A 345 -19.72 -5.96 27.04
C ILE A 345 -20.34 -6.07 25.65
N VAL A 346 -19.54 -6.53 24.69
CA VAL A 346 -20.03 -6.91 23.37
C VAL A 346 -20.06 -8.43 23.31
N HIS A 347 -21.21 -8.97 22.93
CA HIS A 347 -21.44 -10.40 22.71
C HIS A 347 -21.51 -10.65 21.20
N GLY A 348 -20.58 -11.46 20.69
CA GLY A 348 -20.51 -11.85 19.28
C GLY A 348 -20.97 -13.29 19.05
N GLU A 349 -20.57 -13.82 17.90
CA GLU A 349 -20.85 -15.21 17.49
C GLU A 349 -20.33 -16.25 18.50
N GLN A 350 -21.00 -17.39 18.58
CA GLN A 350 -20.61 -18.55 19.39
C GLN A 350 -20.40 -18.27 20.90
N GLY A 351 -21.03 -17.22 21.44
CA GLY A 351 -20.89 -16.83 22.85
C GLY A 351 -19.56 -16.15 23.20
N ARG A 352 -18.78 -15.72 22.19
CA ARG A 352 -17.56 -14.94 22.41
C ARG A 352 -17.92 -13.57 22.97
N THR A 353 -17.19 -13.12 23.99
CA THR A 353 -17.42 -11.82 24.63
C THR A 353 -16.16 -10.96 24.67
N THR A 354 -16.36 -9.64 24.55
CA THR A 354 -15.32 -8.62 24.62
C THR A 354 -15.74 -7.55 25.63
N ARG A 355 -14.83 -7.19 26.54
CA ARG A 355 -15.08 -6.26 27.65
C ARG A 355 -14.29 -4.98 27.42
N PHE A 356 -14.99 -3.86 27.35
CA PHE A 356 -14.42 -2.54 27.14
C PHE A 356 -14.47 -1.73 28.43
N ARG A 357 -13.29 -1.37 28.96
CA ARG A 357 -13.17 -0.44 30.08
C ARG A 357 -13.00 0.96 29.53
N VAL A 358 -14.00 1.81 29.75
CA VAL A 358 -14.04 3.20 29.25
C VAL A 358 -14.07 4.19 30.41
N ALA A 359 -13.63 5.42 30.19
CA ALA A 359 -13.68 6.49 31.19
C ALA A 359 -13.94 7.85 30.54
N GLN A 360 -14.24 8.85 31.38
CA GLN A 360 -14.35 10.24 30.96
C GLN A 360 -13.07 11.00 31.38
N GLN A 361 -12.29 11.48 30.41
CA GLN A 361 -11.01 12.18 30.64
C GLN A 361 -10.91 13.40 29.71
N GLY A 362 -10.40 14.53 30.21
CA GLY A 362 -10.32 15.78 29.44
C GLY A 362 -11.67 16.30 28.90
N GLY A 363 -12.80 15.84 29.46
CA GLY A 363 -14.14 16.16 28.97
C GLY A 363 -14.67 15.24 27.86
N ARG A 364 -13.91 14.25 27.39
CA ARG A 364 -14.33 13.25 26.38
C ARG A 364 -14.33 11.82 26.91
N HIS A 365 -14.99 10.91 26.20
CA HIS A 365 -14.83 9.47 26.45
C HIS A 365 -13.46 8.98 25.94
N VAL A 366 -12.83 8.05 26.66
CA VAL A 366 -11.57 7.39 26.31
C VAL A 366 -11.62 5.90 26.63
N LEU A 367 -10.91 5.08 25.85
CA LEU A 367 -10.73 3.64 26.09
C LEU A 367 -9.51 3.39 26.98
N LEU A 368 -9.70 2.73 28.13
CA LEU A 368 -8.62 2.34 29.04
C LEU A 368 -8.05 0.95 28.74
N GLY A 369 -8.87 0.05 28.18
CA GLY A 369 -8.41 -1.24 27.70
C GLY A 369 -9.52 -2.20 27.25
N VAL A 370 -9.08 -3.30 26.62
CA VAL A 370 -9.94 -4.32 25.99
C VAL A 370 -9.51 -5.72 26.44
N GLU A 371 -10.46 -6.51 26.92
CA GLU A 371 -10.24 -7.87 27.44
C GLU A 371 -11.24 -8.86 26.81
N GLY A 372 -10.82 -10.11 26.56
CA GLY A 372 -11.66 -11.15 25.95
C GLY A 372 -11.34 -11.45 24.49
N ALA A 373 -12.35 -11.87 23.72
CA ALA A 373 -12.22 -12.21 22.31
C ALA A 373 -12.21 -10.96 21.40
N PRO A 374 -11.67 -11.02 20.16
CA PRO A 374 -11.84 -9.94 19.19
C PRO A 374 -13.31 -9.84 18.72
N CYS A 375 -13.74 -8.65 18.31
CA CYS A 375 -15.04 -8.42 17.68
C CYS A 375 -14.95 -7.48 16.45
N PRO A 376 -15.81 -7.68 15.42
CA PRO A 376 -15.86 -6.84 14.23
C PRO A 376 -15.98 -5.34 14.50
N GLY A 377 -15.06 -4.56 13.94
CA GLY A 377 -15.01 -3.10 14.08
C GLY A 377 -14.63 -2.58 15.46
N CYS A 378 -14.21 -3.45 16.39
CA CYS A 378 -13.80 -3.11 17.75
C CYS A 378 -12.32 -2.71 17.86
N ALA A 379 -11.91 -2.15 19.01
CA ALA A 379 -10.50 -2.10 19.40
C ALA A 379 -9.98 -3.51 19.76
N ALA A 380 -8.70 -3.80 19.48
CA ALA A 380 -8.12 -5.12 19.64
C ALA A 380 -7.96 -5.55 21.13
N PRO A 381 -8.24 -6.82 21.50
CA PRO A 381 -7.98 -7.35 22.83
C PRO A 381 -6.51 -7.22 23.25
N GLY A 382 -6.27 -7.08 24.55
CA GLY A 382 -4.94 -6.84 25.10
C GLY A 382 -4.49 -5.37 25.03
N THR A 383 -5.25 -4.51 24.34
CA THR A 383 -5.05 -3.06 24.38
C THR A 383 -5.13 -2.54 25.82
N GLN A 384 -4.11 -1.80 26.25
CA GLN A 384 -4.05 -1.10 27.54
C GLN A 384 -3.52 0.32 27.33
N ALA A 385 -4.19 1.33 27.89
CA ALA A 385 -3.88 2.73 27.59
C ALA A 385 -4.04 3.67 28.80
N SER A 386 -3.11 4.62 28.89
CA SER A 386 -3.07 5.66 29.94
C SER A 386 -3.06 7.05 29.33
N TYR A 387 -3.75 7.99 29.99
CA TYR A 387 -3.95 9.36 29.53
C TYR A 387 -3.55 10.36 30.62
N ASP A 388 -3.16 11.57 30.22
CA ASP A 388 -2.98 12.69 31.16
C ASP A 388 -4.32 13.34 31.56
N VAL A 389 -4.28 14.30 32.49
CA VAL A 389 -5.46 15.03 32.98
C VAL A 389 -6.19 15.86 31.90
N ARG A 390 -5.58 16.04 30.71
CA ARG A 390 -6.19 16.69 29.54
C ARG A 390 -6.77 15.65 28.56
N GLY A 391 -6.71 14.35 28.88
CA GLY A 391 -7.18 13.26 28.03
C GLY A 391 -6.25 12.94 26.86
N ARG A 392 -4.97 13.34 26.91
CA ARG A 392 -3.96 13.05 25.87
C ARG A 392 -3.30 11.71 26.16
N LEU A 393 -3.09 10.87 25.14
CA LEU A 393 -2.46 9.55 25.30
C LEU A 393 -0.99 9.69 25.70
N ILE A 394 -0.58 9.02 26.78
CA ILE A 394 0.81 9.02 27.31
C ILE A 394 1.45 7.63 27.33
N GLN A 395 0.66 6.56 27.27
CA GLN A 395 1.14 5.19 27.17
C GLN A 395 0.12 4.31 26.45
N VAL A 396 0.58 3.41 25.59
CA VAL A 396 -0.24 2.33 25.00
C VAL A 396 0.59 1.06 24.86
N ASN A 397 0.07 -0.08 25.30
CA ASN A 397 0.69 -1.41 25.19
C ASN A 397 2.19 -1.45 25.59
N GLY A 398 2.53 -0.72 26.67
CA GLY A 398 3.91 -0.57 27.16
C GLY A 398 4.73 0.54 26.50
N MET A 399 4.43 0.98 25.27
CA MET A 399 5.10 2.11 24.62
C MET A 399 4.82 3.41 25.39
N LEU A 400 5.87 4.14 25.75
CA LEU A 400 5.78 5.44 26.40
C LEU A 400 5.80 6.59 25.37
N ILE A 401 4.88 7.53 25.52
CA ILE A 401 4.74 8.71 24.67
C ILE A 401 5.05 9.96 25.51
N ARG A 402 6.22 10.56 25.29
CA ARG A 402 6.64 11.80 25.95
C ARG A 402 6.37 12.98 25.02
N ARG A 403 5.74 14.03 25.55
CA ARG A 403 5.22 15.17 24.78
C ARG A 403 5.88 16.50 25.15
N HIS A 404 5.86 17.45 24.22
CA HIS A 404 6.08 18.87 24.49
C HIS A 404 4.92 19.46 25.32
N PRO A 405 5.13 20.54 26.09
CA PRO A 405 4.06 21.23 26.83
C PRO A 405 2.80 21.51 25.99
N GLN A 406 3.02 21.93 24.74
CA GLN A 406 2.04 22.27 23.71
C GLN A 406 1.21 21.06 23.25
N GLY A 407 1.75 19.84 23.33
CA GLY A 407 1.04 18.57 23.06
C GLY A 407 1.72 17.63 22.06
N GLY A 408 2.52 18.16 21.13
CA GLY A 408 3.25 17.36 20.14
C GLY A 408 4.15 16.29 20.76
N ILE A 409 4.38 15.19 20.03
CA ILE A 409 5.24 14.09 20.48
C ILE A 409 6.70 14.57 20.45
N ARG A 410 7.39 14.49 21.58
CA ARG A 410 8.84 14.77 21.70
C ARG A 410 9.67 13.52 21.50
N GLN A 411 9.18 12.40 22.05
CA GLN A 411 9.96 11.18 22.16
C GLN A 411 9.06 9.96 22.32
N LEU A 412 9.34 8.90 21.56
CA LEU A 412 8.70 7.58 21.68
C LEU A 412 9.70 6.56 22.22
N VAL A 413 9.26 5.73 23.16
CA VAL A 413 10.04 4.61 23.71
C VAL A 413 9.21 3.33 23.59
N PRO A 414 9.39 2.53 22.52
CA PRO A 414 8.67 1.27 22.34
C PRO A 414 9.19 0.17 23.27
N ALA A 415 8.30 -0.70 23.77
CA ALA A 415 8.64 -1.68 24.80
C ALA A 415 9.43 -2.91 24.28
N ALA A 416 9.21 -3.32 23.02
CA ALA A 416 9.81 -4.51 22.42
C ALA A 416 10.09 -4.26 20.93
N ALA A 417 11.06 -3.39 20.66
CA ALA A 417 11.23 -2.78 19.34
C ALA A 417 11.92 -3.63 18.26
N GLY A 418 12.49 -4.79 18.61
CA GLY A 418 13.51 -5.47 17.77
C GLY A 418 14.88 -4.74 17.72
N TRP A 419 14.96 -3.58 18.39
CA TRP A 419 16.13 -2.74 18.56
C TRP A 419 16.35 -2.50 20.06
N PRO A 420 17.42 -3.05 20.68
CA PRO A 420 17.59 -3.00 22.14
C PRO A 420 17.61 -1.57 22.69
N GLY A 421 16.71 -1.26 23.62
CA GLY A 421 16.64 0.08 24.25
C GLY A 421 16.29 1.23 23.30
N LEU A 422 15.53 0.95 22.23
CA LEU A 422 15.17 1.97 21.22
C LEU A 422 14.50 3.20 21.83
N VAL A 423 14.97 4.38 21.43
CA VAL A 423 14.28 5.65 21.60
C VAL A 423 14.30 6.46 20.29
N LEU A 424 13.16 7.03 19.93
CA LEU A 424 12.97 7.92 18.79
C LEU A 424 12.73 9.34 19.31
N ASP A 425 13.47 10.34 18.83
CA ASP A 425 13.32 11.75 19.22
C ASP A 425 12.84 12.62 18.04
N TYR A 426 11.98 13.59 18.34
CA TYR A 426 11.29 14.42 17.36
C TYR A 426 11.41 15.92 17.69
N SER A 427 11.38 16.72 16.63
CA SER A 427 11.22 18.18 16.70
C SER A 427 9.76 18.58 16.99
N GLU A 428 9.54 19.85 17.37
CA GLU A 428 8.17 20.38 17.57
C GLU A 428 7.33 20.38 16.27
N SER A 429 7.97 20.31 15.10
CA SER A 429 7.33 20.13 13.79
C SER A 429 7.14 18.67 13.36
N GLY A 430 7.48 17.69 14.22
CA GLY A 430 7.26 16.26 13.98
C GLY A 430 8.33 15.53 13.15
N LEU A 431 9.40 16.20 12.70
CA LEU A 431 10.53 15.53 12.04
C LEU A 431 11.38 14.76 13.06
N ARG A 432 11.77 13.51 12.74
CA ARG A 432 12.63 12.65 13.57
C ARG A 432 14.08 13.15 13.54
N THR A 433 14.49 13.91 14.55
CA THR A 433 15.83 14.52 14.64
C THR A 433 16.92 13.50 15.02
N SER A 434 16.56 12.48 15.80
CA SER A 434 17.48 11.39 16.16
C SER A 434 16.73 10.12 16.50
N TRP A 435 17.46 9.01 16.43
CA TRP A 435 17.07 7.76 17.07
C TRP A 435 18.29 7.11 17.71
N ARG A 436 18.08 6.26 18.71
CA ARG A 436 19.17 5.56 19.40
C ARG A 436 18.77 4.17 19.87
N SER A 437 19.72 3.24 19.86
CA SER A 437 19.61 1.92 20.49
C SER A 437 20.89 1.59 21.25
N ALA A 438 20.81 0.71 22.25
CA ALA A 438 21.96 0.24 23.02
C ALA A 438 22.99 -0.54 22.17
N ALA A 439 22.64 -0.92 20.94
CA ALA A 439 23.48 -1.70 20.03
C ALA A 439 24.01 -0.91 18.82
N THR A 440 23.59 0.35 18.65
CA THR A 440 24.00 1.23 17.51
C THR A 440 24.25 2.68 17.92
N GLY A 441 24.26 2.97 19.23
CA GLY A 441 24.45 4.32 19.76
C GLY A 441 23.31 5.25 19.34
N THR A 442 23.64 6.45 18.86
CA THR A 442 22.67 7.45 18.35
C THR A 442 22.98 7.81 16.89
N GLU A 443 21.98 7.71 16.01
CA GLU A 443 22.00 8.37 14.71
C GLU A 443 21.30 9.74 14.82
N ARG A 444 21.85 10.76 14.17
CA ARG A 444 21.28 12.11 14.09
C ARG A 444 21.05 12.51 12.64
N ALA A 445 19.87 13.07 12.35
CA ALA A 445 19.51 13.65 11.07
C ALA A 445 19.45 15.18 11.20
N ILE A 446 20.14 15.88 10.30
CA ILE A 446 20.12 17.35 10.20
C ILE A 446 19.38 17.72 8.93
N TYR A 447 18.31 18.51 9.09
CA TYR A 447 17.44 18.95 8.02
C TYR A 447 17.68 20.43 7.68
N GLY A 448 17.46 20.81 6.42
CA GLY A 448 17.41 22.19 5.98
C GLY A 448 16.07 22.85 6.25
N ALA A 449 15.97 24.15 5.95
CA ALA A 449 14.76 24.95 6.20
C ALA A 449 13.50 24.49 5.42
N ARG A 450 13.67 23.64 4.39
CA ARG A 450 12.57 23.03 3.61
C ARG A 450 12.31 21.57 4.00
N GLY A 451 12.89 21.08 5.10
CA GLY A 451 12.76 19.70 5.56
C GLY A 451 13.61 18.68 4.80
N GLN A 452 14.43 19.11 3.83
CA GLN A 452 15.34 18.22 3.11
C GLN A 452 16.48 17.74 4.02
N LEU A 453 16.88 16.48 3.91
CA LEU A 453 17.98 15.91 4.69
C LEU A 453 19.33 16.47 4.18
N LEU A 454 20.09 17.15 5.02
CA LEU A 454 21.42 17.69 4.66
C LEU A 454 22.57 16.81 5.17
N ARG A 455 22.38 16.14 6.32
CA ARG A 455 23.40 15.27 6.93
C ARG A 455 22.80 14.16 7.77
N ARG A 456 23.39 12.97 7.70
CA ARG A 456 23.30 11.92 8.74
C ARG A 456 24.63 11.81 9.47
N VAL A 457 24.59 11.64 10.79
CA VAL A 457 25.76 11.36 11.63
C VAL A 457 25.47 10.12 12.46
N PHE A 458 26.35 9.13 12.40
CA PHE A 458 26.24 7.86 13.12
C PHE A 458 27.08 7.88 14.41
N ALA A 459 26.89 6.89 15.27
CA ALA A 459 27.50 6.87 16.61
C ALA A 459 29.02 6.59 16.64
N ASN A 460 29.59 6.18 15.51
CA ASN A 460 31.03 5.98 15.27
C ASN A 460 31.68 7.20 14.56
N ASP A 461 30.98 8.35 14.56
CA ASP A 461 31.32 9.57 13.84
C ASP A 461 31.41 9.44 12.29
N ASP A 462 30.94 8.33 11.71
CA ASP A 462 30.60 8.30 10.28
C ASP A 462 29.57 9.39 9.98
N ARG A 463 29.73 10.03 8.82
CA ARG A 463 28.96 11.19 8.41
C ARG A 463 28.66 11.10 6.92
N TRP A 464 27.39 11.19 6.53
CA TRP A 464 26.98 11.34 5.14
C TRP A 464 26.41 12.74 4.95
N ASP A 465 26.96 13.52 4.01
CA ASP A 465 26.41 14.79 3.56
C ASP A 465 25.73 14.63 2.20
N TYR A 466 24.61 15.34 2.03
CA TYR A 466 23.78 15.30 0.83
C TYR A 466 23.71 16.70 0.23
N ARG A 467 24.15 16.86 -1.02
CA ARG A 467 24.02 18.12 -1.77
C ARG A 467 22.86 18.00 -2.74
N HIS A 468 21.92 18.93 -2.59
CA HIS A 468 20.75 19.05 -3.46
C HIS A 468 20.91 20.27 -4.37
N ASP A 469 20.31 20.23 -5.56
CA ASP A 469 20.21 21.41 -6.43
C ASP A 469 19.07 22.34 -6.03
N ALA A 470 18.83 23.37 -6.85
CA ALA A 470 17.76 24.35 -6.69
C ALA A 470 16.34 23.81 -7.01
N ALA A 471 16.18 22.50 -7.22
CA ALA A 471 14.89 21.80 -7.33
C ALA A 471 14.76 20.67 -6.29
N GLY A 472 15.66 20.60 -5.30
CA GLY A 472 15.67 19.59 -4.24
C GLY A 472 16.21 18.22 -4.68
N ARG A 473 16.87 18.13 -5.83
CA ARG A 473 17.31 16.89 -6.49
C ARG A 473 18.72 16.52 -6.09
N LEU A 474 19.01 15.23 -5.95
CA LEU A 474 20.25 14.78 -5.31
C LEU A 474 21.41 14.79 -6.32
N VAL A 475 22.25 15.83 -6.26
CA VAL A 475 23.40 15.98 -7.18
C VAL A 475 24.71 15.42 -6.63
N ALA A 476 24.85 15.28 -5.30
CA ALA A 476 25.99 14.59 -4.72
C ALA A 476 25.76 13.98 -3.33
N VAL A 477 26.47 12.88 -3.08
CA VAL A 477 26.61 12.26 -1.75
C VAL A 477 28.10 12.14 -1.40
N ALA A 478 28.48 12.61 -0.22
CA ALA A 478 29.82 12.43 0.33
C ALA A 478 29.72 11.68 1.67
N ALA A 479 30.61 10.71 1.89
CA ALA A 479 30.65 9.94 3.14
C ALA A 479 32.06 9.98 3.74
N GLY A 480 32.16 10.45 4.99
CA GLY A 480 33.42 10.75 5.67
C GLY A 480 34.02 12.11 5.26
N ASN A 481 34.96 12.62 6.07
CA ASN A 481 35.43 14.01 5.97
C ASN A 481 36.44 14.30 4.83
N ALA A 482 36.91 13.27 4.10
CA ALA A 482 38.00 13.42 3.12
C ALA A 482 37.98 12.38 1.98
N GLN A 483 36.82 11.76 1.69
CA GLN A 483 36.71 10.68 0.71
C GLN A 483 35.89 11.10 -0.52
N PRO A 484 36.16 10.49 -1.71
CA PRO A 484 35.62 10.99 -2.97
C PRO A 484 34.09 10.95 -3.05
N GLU A 485 33.55 12.08 -3.48
CA GLU A 485 32.13 12.39 -3.68
C GLU A 485 31.52 11.56 -4.82
N ALA A 486 30.36 10.96 -4.58
CA ALA A 486 29.51 10.40 -5.63
C ALA A 486 28.72 11.55 -6.28
N ARG A 487 28.84 11.74 -7.59
CA ARG A 487 28.12 12.80 -8.33
C ARG A 487 27.09 12.22 -9.26
N LEU A 488 25.92 12.86 -9.29
CA LEU A 488 24.80 12.48 -10.15
C LEU A 488 24.58 13.64 -11.12
N SER A 489 24.80 13.36 -12.41
CA SER A 489 24.51 14.30 -13.50
C SER A 489 23.19 13.89 -14.14
N TRP A 490 22.22 14.78 -14.04
CA TRP A 490 20.88 14.59 -14.55
C TRP A 490 20.63 15.55 -15.72
N HIS A 491 20.14 15.05 -16.85
CA HIS A 491 19.50 15.91 -17.86
C HIS A 491 18.07 16.09 -17.41
N GLY A 492 17.75 17.27 -16.85
CA GLY A 492 16.53 17.43 -16.04
C GLY A 492 16.37 16.26 -15.11
N GLN A 493 15.27 15.51 -15.18
CA GLN A 493 15.10 14.35 -14.30
C GLN A 493 15.81 13.05 -14.74
N ASN A 494 16.39 12.94 -15.95
CA ASN A 494 16.95 11.67 -16.43
C ASN A 494 18.41 11.45 -15.96
N LEU A 495 18.68 10.33 -15.29
CA LEU A 495 19.98 10.03 -14.68
C LEU A 495 21.02 9.58 -15.71
N LEU A 496 21.56 10.55 -16.46
CA LEU A 496 22.52 10.27 -17.54
C LEU A 496 23.84 9.68 -17.03
N ARG A 497 24.34 10.13 -15.87
CA ARG A 497 25.67 9.73 -15.40
C ARG A 497 25.79 9.74 -13.88
N ILE A 498 26.32 8.65 -13.34
CA ILE A 498 26.74 8.52 -11.95
C ILE A 498 28.26 8.39 -11.95
N GLU A 499 28.95 9.39 -11.42
CA GLU A 499 30.39 9.35 -11.22
C GLU A 499 30.68 8.89 -9.79
N HIS A 500 31.18 7.66 -9.64
CA HIS A 500 31.61 7.12 -8.36
C HIS A 500 33.11 6.74 -8.44
N PRO A 501 33.91 6.95 -7.38
CA PRO A 501 35.34 6.59 -7.34
C PRO A 501 35.69 5.11 -7.62
N ASN A 502 34.69 4.22 -7.71
CA ASN A 502 34.88 2.81 -8.08
C ASN A 502 34.34 2.45 -9.48
N GLU A 503 33.39 3.20 -10.03
CA GLU A 503 32.84 3.02 -11.38
C GLU A 503 32.10 4.28 -11.88
N THR A 504 32.00 4.47 -13.19
CA THR A 504 31.08 5.44 -13.78
C THR A 504 29.97 4.69 -14.53
N ASP A 505 28.72 4.90 -14.13
CA ASP A 505 27.52 4.36 -14.81
C ASP A 505 27.00 5.47 -15.73
N THR A 506 27.10 5.28 -17.05
CA THR A 506 26.59 6.21 -18.07
C THR A 506 25.43 5.56 -18.79
N ARG A 507 24.33 6.31 -18.92
CA ARG A 507 23.04 5.83 -19.41
C ARG A 507 22.62 6.61 -20.63
N GLN A 508 22.14 5.90 -21.64
CA GLN A 508 21.53 6.46 -22.84
C GLN A 508 20.12 5.93 -22.90
N TYR A 509 19.18 6.84 -23.11
CA TYR A 509 17.77 6.55 -23.21
C TYR A 509 17.34 6.64 -24.68
N ASP A 510 16.35 5.86 -25.10
CA ASP A 510 15.75 6.04 -26.43
C ASP A 510 14.69 7.15 -26.42
N GLN A 511 14.04 7.37 -27.56
CA GLN A 511 13.01 8.40 -27.74
C GLN A 511 11.82 8.22 -26.76
N ASP A 512 11.59 6.99 -26.33
CA ASP A 512 10.62 6.62 -25.30
C ASP A 512 11.20 6.71 -23.87
N ASN A 513 12.35 7.36 -23.63
CA ASN A 513 12.91 7.50 -22.28
C ASN A 513 13.17 6.17 -21.52
N ARG A 514 13.41 5.07 -22.23
CA ARG A 514 13.84 3.79 -21.63
C ARG A 514 15.34 3.63 -21.79
N LEU A 515 15.95 2.91 -20.85
CA LEU A 515 17.38 2.61 -20.89
C LEU A 515 17.72 1.78 -22.14
N ALA A 516 18.16 2.44 -23.21
CA ALA A 516 18.50 1.82 -24.50
C ALA A 516 19.94 1.34 -24.54
N ALA A 517 20.85 2.05 -23.85
CA ALA A 517 22.20 1.57 -23.59
C ALA A 517 22.68 1.96 -22.18
N ARG A 518 23.47 1.08 -21.57
CA ARG A 518 24.17 1.35 -20.31
C ARG A 518 25.63 0.99 -20.46
N THR A 519 26.50 1.97 -20.26
CA THR A 519 27.95 1.81 -20.27
C THR A 519 28.50 1.98 -18.86
N VAL A 520 28.98 0.88 -18.28
CA VAL A 520 29.73 0.90 -17.02
C VAL A 520 31.22 1.01 -17.34
N GLN A 521 31.88 2.07 -16.88
CA GLN A 521 33.33 2.24 -16.96
C GLN A 521 33.99 1.92 -15.62
N ARG A 522 35.02 1.06 -15.64
CA ARG A 522 35.83 0.70 -14.46
C ARG A 522 37.31 0.67 -14.82
N ASN A 523 38.15 1.27 -13.97
CA ASN A 523 39.60 1.17 -14.13
C ASN A 523 40.10 -0.12 -13.44
N ALA A 524 40.82 -0.97 -14.19
CA ALA A 524 41.41 -2.23 -13.74
C ALA A 524 42.90 -2.22 -14.09
N ALA A 525 43.79 -2.37 -13.10
CA ALA A 525 45.25 -2.27 -13.29
C ALA A 525 45.74 -1.01 -14.05
N GLY A 526 45.00 0.11 -13.93
CA GLY A 526 45.26 1.36 -14.67
C GLY A 526 44.62 1.43 -16.07
N ILE A 527 44.12 0.31 -16.60
CA ILE A 527 43.43 0.23 -17.89
C ILE A 527 41.94 0.56 -17.70
N PRO A 528 41.36 1.51 -18.45
CA PRO A 528 39.91 1.73 -18.45
C PRO A 528 39.21 0.61 -19.24
N ALA A 529 38.34 -0.14 -18.57
CA ALA A 529 37.45 -1.11 -19.19
C ALA A 529 36.03 -0.52 -19.28
N LEU A 530 35.40 -0.65 -20.45
CA LEU A 530 34.04 -0.20 -20.71
C LEU A 530 33.16 -1.39 -21.06
N TYR A 531 32.04 -1.52 -20.36
CA TYR A 531 31.07 -2.59 -20.55
C TYR A 531 29.73 -1.98 -20.96
N THR A 532 29.40 -2.05 -22.25
CA THR A 532 28.18 -1.49 -22.82
C THR A 532 27.16 -2.58 -23.08
N GLU A 533 26.08 -2.61 -22.29
CA GLU A 533 24.87 -3.34 -22.63
C GLU A 533 23.96 -2.45 -23.49
N ARG A 534 23.27 -3.04 -24.47
CA ARG A 534 22.17 -2.37 -25.20
C ARG A 534 20.91 -3.20 -25.11
N TYR A 535 19.78 -2.53 -24.88
CA TYR A 535 18.50 -3.16 -24.63
C TYR A 535 17.55 -2.84 -25.78
N GLY A 536 16.91 -3.87 -26.29
CA GLY A 536 15.93 -3.81 -27.35
C GLY A 536 14.69 -4.60 -26.95
N TYR A 537 13.61 -4.30 -27.66
CA TYR A 537 12.38 -3.93 -27.01
C TYR A 537 11.25 -4.15 -28.04
N ASP A 538 10.17 -4.89 -27.71
CA ASP A 538 9.04 -5.06 -28.65
C ASP A 538 8.10 -3.85 -28.59
N GLY A 539 7.07 -3.79 -29.45
CA GLY A 539 5.94 -2.89 -29.15
C GLY A 539 4.99 -3.44 -28.09
N HIS A 540 5.21 -4.67 -27.60
CA HIS A 540 4.67 -5.12 -26.29
C HIS A 540 5.49 -4.69 -25.10
N ASN A 541 6.41 -3.78 -25.40
CA ASN A 541 7.12 -2.99 -24.48
C ASN A 541 8.13 -3.77 -23.58
N ARG A 542 8.24 -5.09 -23.73
CA ARG A 542 9.14 -5.95 -22.95
C ARG A 542 10.54 -5.92 -23.54
N LEU A 543 11.54 -6.17 -22.70
CA LEU A 543 12.88 -6.54 -23.17
C LEU A 543 12.76 -7.77 -24.09
N THR A 544 13.04 -7.61 -25.39
CA THR A 544 13.12 -8.72 -26.35
C THR A 544 14.54 -9.09 -26.72
N VAL A 545 15.49 -8.16 -26.57
CA VAL A 545 16.90 -8.42 -26.83
C VAL A 545 17.79 -7.65 -25.85
N GLN A 546 18.83 -8.31 -25.34
CA GLN A 546 19.92 -7.69 -24.58
C GLN A 546 21.22 -8.02 -25.30
N HIS A 547 21.82 -7.01 -25.95
CA HIS A 547 23.17 -7.12 -26.50
C HIS A 547 24.18 -7.02 -25.36
N LEU A 548 25.12 -7.97 -25.31
CA LEU A 548 26.02 -8.17 -24.17
C LEU A 548 27.41 -7.53 -24.45
N PRO A 549 28.14 -7.04 -23.43
CA PRO A 549 29.46 -6.45 -23.62
C PRO A 549 30.52 -7.46 -24.08
N GLU A 550 30.33 -8.75 -23.77
CA GLU A 550 31.15 -9.85 -24.30
C GLU A 550 30.86 -10.20 -25.77
N GLY A 551 29.84 -9.58 -26.38
CA GLY A 551 29.33 -9.92 -27.70
C GLY A 551 28.17 -10.93 -27.65
N GLY A 552 27.57 -11.19 -28.82
CA GLY A 552 26.31 -11.94 -28.89
C GLY A 552 25.12 -11.17 -28.30
N LYS A 553 24.05 -11.89 -27.95
CA LYS A 553 22.83 -11.33 -27.37
C LYS A 553 21.99 -12.38 -26.64
N LEU A 554 21.24 -11.97 -25.61
CA LEU A 554 20.08 -12.71 -25.13
C LEU A 554 18.84 -12.25 -25.91
N VAL A 555 17.97 -13.18 -26.29
CA VAL A 555 16.68 -12.92 -26.95
C VAL A 555 15.56 -13.57 -26.14
N TYR A 556 14.54 -12.78 -25.83
CA TYR A 556 13.42 -13.16 -24.96
C TYR A 556 12.15 -13.33 -25.80
N ARG A 557 11.52 -14.52 -25.71
CA ARG A 557 10.24 -14.81 -26.35
C ARG A 557 9.14 -14.72 -25.30
N TRP A 558 8.08 -14.00 -25.62
CA TRP A 558 6.99 -13.70 -24.70
C TRP A 558 5.63 -14.06 -25.31
N GLY A 559 4.71 -14.53 -24.48
CA GLY A 559 3.33 -14.80 -24.87
C GLY A 559 2.37 -13.68 -24.48
N ALA A 560 1.07 -13.97 -24.62
CA ALA A 560 0.03 -13.18 -23.97
C ALA A 560 0.18 -13.25 -22.43
N GLN A 561 -0.28 -12.21 -21.72
CA GLN A 561 -0.16 -12.06 -20.26
C GLN A 561 1.27 -12.25 -19.73
N GLN A 562 2.25 -11.58 -20.36
CA GLN A 562 3.67 -11.49 -19.96
C GLN A 562 4.41 -12.81 -19.68
N ARG A 563 3.81 -13.97 -19.94
CA ARG A 563 4.47 -15.25 -19.73
C ARG A 563 5.68 -15.34 -20.65
N LEU A 564 6.86 -15.40 -20.03
CA LEU A 564 8.11 -15.76 -20.68
C LEU A 564 7.96 -17.16 -21.30
N LEU A 565 7.94 -17.22 -22.63
CA LEU A 565 7.88 -18.47 -23.39
C LEU A 565 9.27 -19.08 -23.61
N GLY A 566 10.33 -18.28 -23.47
CA GLY A 566 11.70 -18.78 -23.42
C GLY A 566 12.76 -17.70 -23.55
N ILE A 567 14.01 -18.09 -23.29
CA ILE A 567 15.22 -17.27 -23.49
C ILE A 567 16.15 -18.04 -24.41
N VAL A 568 16.69 -17.37 -25.42
CA VAL A 568 17.70 -17.90 -26.36
C VAL A 568 18.94 -17.04 -26.25
N TRP A 569 20.10 -17.64 -26.06
CA TRP A 569 21.39 -16.98 -26.17
C TRP A 569 21.90 -17.14 -27.61
N HIS A 570 22.24 -16.04 -28.26
CA HIS A 570 23.07 -16.06 -29.47
C HIS A 570 24.50 -15.74 -29.07
N ASP A 571 25.43 -16.62 -29.44
CA ASP A 571 26.86 -16.43 -29.19
C ASP A 571 27.48 -15.37 -30.13
N VAL A 572 28.79 -15.18 -30.00
CA VAL A 572 29.58 -14.22 -30.81
C VAL A 572 29.65 -14.57 -32.30
N GLN A 573 29.28 -15.80 -32.70
CA GLN A 573 29.14 -16.24 -34.09
C GLN A 573 27.68 -16.16 -34.58
N GLY A 574 26.75 -15.76 -33.72
CA GLY A 574 25.31 -15.66 -34.00
C GLY A 574 24.54 -16.97 -33.85
N LYS A 575 25.22 -18.08 -33.52
CA LYS A 575 24.58 -19.40 -33.33
C LYS A 575 23.66 -19.33 -32.11
N SER A 576 22.46 -19.87 -32.28
CA SER A 576 21.41 -19.90 -31.25
C SER A 576 21.58 -21.10 -30.30
N HIS A 577 21.45 -20.84 -29.01
CA HIS A 577 21.42 -21.82 -27.94
C HIS A 577 20.19 -21.54 -27.06
N THR A 578 19.25 -22.48 -26.97
CA THR A 578 18.09 -22.33 -26.07
C THR A 578 18.57 -22.36 -24.62
N VAL A 579 18.20 -21.38 -23.81
CA VAL A 579 18.42 -21.44 -22.35
C VAL A 579 17.24 -22.16 -21.71
N ILE A 580 16.03 -21.64 -21.95
CA ILE A 580 14.76 -22.25 -21.52
C ILE A 580 13.67 -22.04 -22.58
N GLN A 581 12.70 -22.95 -22.61
CA GLN A 581 11.40 -22.83 -23.24
C GLN A 581 10.30 -23.26 -22.26
N SER A 582 9.18 -22.52 -22.17
CA SER A 582 8.10 -22.86 -21.24
C SER A 582 7.26 -24.03 -21.77
N LEU A 583 6.88 -24.98 -20.91
CA LEU A 583 6.11 -26.16 -21.31
C LEU A 583 4.64 -25.82 -21.67
N PRO A 584 4.06 -26.41 -22.74
CA PRO A 584 2.63 -26.31 -23.01
C PRO A 584 1.80 -26.84 -21.83
N SER A 585 0.68 -26.16 -21.53
CA SER A 585 -0.35 -26.50 -20.52
C SER A 585 0.09 -26.89 -19.09
N GLN A 586 1.39 -26.85 -18.75
CA GLN A 586 1.91 -27.19 -17.43
C GLN A 586 2.84 -26.09 -16.87
N PRO A 587 2.93 -25.91 -15.54
CA PRO A 587 3.93 -25.04 -14.93
C PRO A 587 5.31 -25.73 -14.95
N GLY A 588 6.26 -25.18 -15.71
CA GLY A 588 7.60 -25.72 -15.86
C GLY A 588 8.35 -25.23 -17.10
N TYR A 589 9.62 -25.62 -17.19
CA TYR A 589 10.52 -25.26 -18.28
C TYR A 589 11.22 -26.50 -18.86
N GLU A 590 11.45 -26.48 -20.16
CA GLU A 590 12.41 -27.32 -20.86
C GLU A 590 13.68 -26.50 -21.12
N TYR A 591 14.84 -27.05 -20.76
CA TYR A 591 16.14 -26.41 -20.94
C TYR A 591 16.76 -26.83 -22.28
N GLY A 592 17.76 -26.07 -22.76
CA GLY A 592 18.44 -26.37 -24.04
C GLY A 592 19.18 -27.71 -24.13
N ASN A 593 19.28 -28.45 -23.03
CA ASN A 593 19.83 -29.80 -22.95
C ASN A 593 18.74 -30.88 -22.77
N GLU A 594 17.50 -30.61 -23.20
CA GLU A 594 16.36 -31.55 -23.24
C GLU A 594 15.87 -32.02 -21.84
N LEU A 595 16.35 -31.39 -20.77
CA LEU A 595 15.85 -31.59 -19.41
C LEU A 595 14.57 -30.76 -19.18
N ARG A 596 13.59 -31.36 -18.51
CA ARG A 596 12.30 -30.75 -18.17
C ARG A 596 12.15 -30.65 -16.65
N LEU A 597 12.00 -29.42 -16.15
CA LEU A 597 11.63 -29.13 -14.76
C LEU A 597 10.10 -28.96 -14.70
N HIS A 598 9.41 -29.94 -14.13
CA HIS A 598 7.97 -29.92 -13.90
C HIS A 598 7.65 -29.54 -12.44
N THR A 599 6.60 -28.76 -12.27
CA THR A 599 6.13 -28.28 -10.96
C THR A 599 4.78 -28.91 -10.65
N THR A 600 4.69 -29.78 -9.64
CA THR A 600 3.43 -30.49 -9.31
C THR A 600 2.64 -29.74 -8.25
N LEU A 601 1.47 -29.22 -8.65
CA LEU A 601 0.58 -28.49 -7.75
C LEU A 601 -0.32 -29.47 -6.99
N GLN A 602 -0.36 -29.38 -5.65
CA GLN A 602 -1.40 -30.01 -4.82
C GLN A 602 -2.39 -28.92 -4.42
N HIS A 603 -3.69 -29.21 -4.47
CA HIS A 603 -4.84 -28.30 -4.24
C HIS A 603 -4.89 -27.04 -5.14
N GLY A 604 -3.81 -26.27 -5.23
CA GLY A 604 -3.68 -25.08 -6.07
C GLY A 604 -2.24 -24.64 -6.35
N GLN A 605 -1.21 -25.10 -5.62
CA GLN A 605 0.18 -24.80 -5.99
C GLN A 605 1.22 -25.83 -5.49
N ALA A 606 2.50 -25.62 -5.81
CA ALA A 606 3.59 -26.60 -5.90
C ALA A 606 4.10 -27.26 -4.59
N ARG A 607 3.74 -28.51 -4.32
CA ARG A 607 4.39 -29.33 -3.27
C ARG A 607 5.67 -30.02 -3.72
N GLN A 608 5.97 -29.98 -5.03
CA GLN A 608 7.04 -30.78 -5.62
C GLN A 608 7.62 -30.13 -6.89
N LEU A 609 8.94 -30.15 -7.01
CA LEU A 609 9.68 -29.92 -8.26
C LEU A 609 10.34 -31.22 -8.70
N ALA A 610 10.23 -31.57 -9.97
CA ALA A 610 10.83 -32.78 -10.55
C ALA A 610 11.57 -32.45 -11.85
N LEU A 611 12.88 -32.69 -11.88
CA LEU A 611 13.73 -32.57 -13.06
C LEU A 611 13.89 -33.93 -13.73
N ARG A 612 13.48 -34.04 -14.99
CA ARG A 612 13.53 -35.28 -15.78
C ARG A 612 14.17 -35.05 -17.15
N ASP A 613 14.68 -36.11 -17.78
CA ASP A 613 14.98 -36.08 -19.21
C ASP A 613 13.75 -36.44 -20.07
N GLN A 614 13.92 -36.38 -21.39
CA GLN A 614 12.89 -36.72 -22.38
C GLN A 614 12.36 -38.16 -22.30
N HIS A 615 13.10 -39.09 -21.68
CA HIS A 615 12.66 -40.47 -21.44
C HIS A 615 11.97 -40.64 -20.08
N GLY A 616 11.79 -39.54 -19.34
CA GLY A 616 11.15 -39.51 -18.02
C GLY A 616 12.04 -39.93 -16.86
N ARG A 617 13.33 -40.23 -17.09
CA ARG A 617 14.30 -40.57 -16.03
C ARG A 617 14.44 -39.38 -15.08
N LEU A 618 14.39 -39.63 -13.77
CA LEU A 618 14.47 -38.61 -12.74
C LEU A 618 15.92 -38.25 -12.43
N LEU A 619 16.28 -36.97 -12.56
CA LEU A 619 17.60 -36.44 -12.18
C LEU A 619 17.56 -35.86 -10.76
N TRP A 620 16.54 -35.08 -10.44
CA TRP A 620 16.37 -34.43 -9.14
C TRP A 620 14.89 -34.23 -8.80
N LEU A 621 14.57 -34.29 -7.51
CA LEU A 621 13.24 -34.12 -6.94
C LEU A 621 13.35 -33.33 -5.63
N GLN A 622 12.54 -32.29 -5.47
CA GLN A 622 12.22 -31.68 -4.18
C GLN A 622 10.76 -31.99 -3.84
N ARG A 623 10.49 -32.29 -2.56
CA ARG A 623 9.14 -32.27 -1.97
C ARG A 623 9.15 -31.47 -0.67
N GLN A 624 8.10 -30.69 -0.42
CA GLN A 624 7.94 -29.92 0.83
C GLN A 624 6.53 -30.11 1.39
N ASP A 625 6.45 -30.34 2.71
CA ASP A 625 5.20 -30.48 3.45
C ASP A 625 5.12 -29.43 4.58
N TYR A 626 3.91 -28.95 4.83
CA TYR A 626 3.67 -27.72 5.60
C TYR A 626 2.77 -27.96 6.81
N ASP A 627 3.03 -27.26 7.92
CA ASP A 627 2.19 -27.32 9.12
C ASP A 627 0.89 -26.47 8.97
N LYS A 628 0.06 -26.41 10.02
CA LYS A 628 -1.20 -25.63 10.02
C LYS A 628 -0.99 -24.12 10.02
N GLN A 629 0.23 -23.66 10.26
CA GLN A 629 0.68 -22.28 10.11
C GLN A 629 1.44 -22.10 8.77
N GLY A 630 1.44 -23.15 7.93
CA GLY A 630 2.05 -23.18 6.62
C GLY A 630 3.56 -23.05 6.65
N ARG A 631 4.24 -23.41 7.73
CA ARG A 631 5.71 -23.42 7.77
C ARG A 631 6.19 -24.76 7.23
N VAL A 632 7.26 -24.78 6.45
CA VAL A 632 7.86 -26.04 5.95
C VAL A 632 8.27 -26.84 7.18
N HIS A 633 7.58 -27.95 7.48
CA HIS A 633 7.89 -28.78 8.64
C HIS A 633 8.63 -30.06 8.27
N HIS A 634 8.58 -30.42 6.99
CA HIS A 634 9.26 -31.57 6.39
C HIS A 634 9.64 -31.24 4.94
N GLU A 635 10.84 -31.62 4.52
CA GLU A 635 11.38 -31.38 3.18
C GLU A 635 12.26 -32.57 2.75
N THR A 636 12.09 -33.08 1.53
CA THR A 636 12.92 -34.17 0.98
C THR A 636 13.54 -33.74 -0.34
N HIS A 637 14.85 -33.92 -0.49
CA HIS A 637 15.55 -33.81 -1.77
C HIS A 637 16.11 -35.17 -2.17
N HIS A 638 15.78 -35.63 -3.38
CA HIS A 638 16.21 -36.93 -3.91
C HIS A 638 16.85 -36.74 -5.28
N THR A 639 18.10 -37.19 -5.42
CA THR A 639 18.96 -36.92 -6.59
C THR A 639 19.56 -38.24 -7.11
N PRO A 640 18.80 -39.06 -7.87
CA PRO A 640 19.25 -40.39 -8.31
C PRO A 640 20.61 -40.40 -9.01
N VAL A 641 20.87 -39.41 -9.88
CA VAL A 641 22.13 -39.31 -10.64
C VAL A 641 23.37 -38.99 -9.79
N ALA A 642 23.18 -38.60 -8.53
CA ALA A 642 24.25 -38.39 -7.55
C ALA A 642 24.21 -39.41 -6.40
N GLY A 643 23.32 -40.42 -6.45
CA GLY A 643 23.14 -41.41 -5.38
C GLY A 643 22.67 -40.83 -4.04
N HIS A 644 22.20 -39.58 -4.02
CA HIS A 644 21.99 -38.80 -2.80
C HIS A 644 20.51 -38.58 -2.48
N THR A 645 20.14 -38.77 -1.21
CA THR A 645 18.82 -38.39 -0.67
C THR A 645 19.00 -37.78 0.72
N GLU A 646 18.52 -36.56 0.92
CA GLU A 646 18.39 -35.90 2.22
C GLU A 646 16.92 -35.66 2.56
N THR A 647 16.57 -35.84 3.82
CA THR A 647 15.28 -35.42 4.38
C THR A 647 15.52 -34.53 5.58
N TRP A 648 14.79 -33.43 5.65
CA TRP A 648 14.81 -32.46 6.74
C TRP A 648 13.47 -32.40 7.44
N ARG A 649 13.49 -32.18 8.76
CA ARG A 649 12.32 -31.82 9.57
C ARG A 649 12.62 -30.57 10.38
N TYR A 650 11.64 -29.71 10.55
CA TYR A 650 11.82 -28.38 11.14
C TYR A 650 10.84 -28.12 12.30
N ALA A 651 11.29 -27.40 13.31
CA ALA A 651 10.51 -27.01 14.49
C ALA A 651 10.61 -25.51 14.75
N TYR A 652 9.51 -24.91 15.22
CA TYR A 652 9.32 -23.46 15.29
C TYR A 652 8.80 -23.01 16.66
N ASP A 653 9.21 -21.82 17.13
CA ASP A 653 8.68 -21.23 18.37
C ASP A 653 7.32 -20.51 18.18
N ARG A 654 6.82 -19.87 19.25
CA ARG A 654 5.57 -19.07 19.22
C ARG A 654 5.70 -17.76 18.41
N ALA A 655 6.93 -17.34 18.10
CA ALA A 655 7.26 -16.27 17.18
C ALA A 655 7.51 -16.81 15.74
N SER A 656 7.24 -18.10 15.51
CA SER A 656 7.51 -18.85 14.28
C SER A 656 8.98 -18.94 13.85
N ARG A 657 9.95 -18.53 14.67
CA ARG A 657 11.38 -18.63 14.35
C ARG A 657 11.83 -20.10 14.37
N LEU A 658 12.70 -20.51 13.45
CA LEU A 658 13.23 -21.89 13.41
C LEU A 658 14.03 -22.16 14.68
N ILE A 659 13.58 -23.08 15.53
CA ILE A 659 14.29 -23.48 16.76
C ILE A 659 14.92 -24.86 16.69
N GLY A 660 14.52 -25.70 15.74
CA GLY A 660 15.10 -27.04 15.56
C GLY A 660 15.10 -27.51 14.10
N ALA A 661 16.14 -28.23 13.70
CA ALA A 661 16.22 -28.90 12.40
C ALA A 661 16.92 -30.28 12.52
N GLU A 662 16.23 -31.33 12.10
CA GLU A 662 16.74 -32.71 11.96
C GLU A 662 17.06 -32.96 10.49
N ARG A 663 18.29 -33.36 10.14
CA ARG A 663 18.60 -33.97 8.83
C ARG A 663 18.70 -35.48 8.97
N GLN A 664 18.17 -36.22 8.01
CA GLN A 664 18.37 -37.65 7.83
C GLN A 664 18.91 -37.91 6.42
N ASP A 665 20.15 -38.39 6.33
CA ASP A 665 20.78 -38.78 5.05
C ASP A 665 20.54 -40.28 4.80
N ALA A 666 20.07 -40.63 3.59
CA ALA A 666 19.93 -42.02 3.16
C ALA A 666 21.01 -42.36 2.12
N THR A 667 22.07 -43.03 2.55
CA THR A 667 23.20 -43.42 1.69
C THR A 667 22.86 -44.66 0.85
N ALA A 668 22.85 -44.51 -0.47
CA ALA A 668 23.07 -45.64 -1.37
C ALA A 668 24.50 -46.20 -1.20
N GLN A 669 24.73 -47.44 -1.64
CA GLN A 669 26.01 -48.14 -1.44
C GLN A 669 27.21 -47.38 -2.02
N ALA A 670 28.30 -47.33 -1.26
CA ALA A 670 29.52 -46.64 -1.68
C ALA A 670 30.15 -47.34 -2.92
N PRO A 671 30.56 -46.59 -3.96
CA PRO A 671 31.33 -47.16 -5.07
C PRO A 671 32.69 -47.67 -4.57
N SER A 672 33.21 -48.71 -5.22
CA SER A 672 34.45 -49.38 -4.80
C SER A 672 35.67 -48.46 -4.92
N ARG A 673 36.52 -48.51 -3.88
CA ARG A 673 37.65 -47.60 -3.70
C ARG A 673 38.85 -48.05 -4.54
N ALA A 674 39.36 -47.19 -5.41
CA ALA A 674 40.69 -47.37 -5.99
C ALA A 674 41.77 -47.15 -4.89
N PRO A 675 42.90 -47.89 -4.90
CA PRO A 675 43.90 -47.82 -3.84
C PRO A 675 44.85 -46.63 -4.01
N GLY A 676 45.17 -45.89 -2.93
CA GLY A 676 46.30 -44.92 -2.98
C GLY A 676 46.27 -43.67 -2.10
N SER A 677 45.85 -43.72 -0.83
CA SER A 677 46.31 -42.77 0.22
C SER A 677 45.86 -43.21 1.60
N ALA A 678 46.69 -42.99 2.62
CA ALA A 678 46.50 -43.55 3.96
C ALA A 678 45.82 -42.58 4.94
N ALA A 679 44.97 -43.12 5.81
CA ALA A 679 44.47 -42.50 7.03
C ALA A 679 44.51 -43.55 8.16
N PRO A 680 44.73 -43.16 9.43
CA PRO A 680 44.91 -44.09 10.55
C PRO A 680 43.63 -44.85 10.94
N SER A 681 43.78 -45.90 11.73
CA SER A 681 42.88 -47.06 11.75
C SER A 681 42.18 -47.36 13.08
N GLN A 682 40.99 -47.98 12.98
CA GLN A 682 40.28 -48.81 13.98
C GLN A 682 39.51 -48.07 15.11
N PRO A 683 38.49 -48.71 15.73
CA PRO A 683 37.93 -50.04 15.44
C PRO A 683 36.50 -50.04 14.86
N MET A 684 36.04 -51.19 14.38
CA MET A 684 34.67 -51.39 13.91
C MET A 684 33.69 -51.73 15.05
N SER A 685 32.45 -51.27 14.90
CA SER A 685 31.27 -51.87 15.56
C SER A 685 30.17 -52.02 14.51
N ASN A 686 29.42 -53.12 14.56
CA ASN A 686 28.58 -53.55 13.45
C ASN A 686 27.16 -53.87 13.94
N ASN A 687 26.17 -53.02 13.63
CA ASN A 687 24.76 -53.40 13.52
C ASN A 687 23.88 -52.24 13.02
N GLY A 688 22.96 -52.56 12.09
CA GLY A 688 21.91 -51.66 11.60
C GLY A 688 22.28 -50.84 10.35
N LEU A 689 21.28 -50.62 9.49
CA LEU A 689 21.33 -49.63 8.39
C LEU A 689 21.24 -48.23 9.01
N GLY A 690 22.38 -47.69 9.45
CA GLY A 690 22.47 -46.48 10.26
C GLY A 690 22.15 -45.19 9.50
N VAL A 691 20.89 -44.76 9.53
CA VAL A 691 20.50 -43.39 9.21
C VAL A 691 21.17 -42.45 10.21
N GLN A 692 22.14 -41.65 9.77
CA GLN A 692 22.76 -40.63 10.62
C GLN A 692 21.84 -39.41 10.71
N ALA A 693 21.17 -39.27 11.86
CA ALA A 693 20.34 -38.11 12.17
C ALA A 693 21.20 -36.95 12.72
N ALA A 694 21.23 -35.82 12.02
CA ALA A 694 21.97 -34.62 12.42
C ALA A 694 21.01 -33.55 12.99
N MET A 695 21.01 -33.41 14.31
CA MET A 695 20.19 -32.42 15.04
C MET A 695 20.90 -31.06 15.16
N HIS A 696 20.14 -30.00 14.87
CA HIS A 696 20.50 -28.59 15.05
C HIS A 696 19.41 -27.93 15.90
N TRP A 697 19.79 -27.16 16.92
CA TRP A 697 18.86 -26.34 17.71
C TRP A 697 19.33 -24.89 17.78
N TYR A 698 18.40 -23.95 17.60
CA TYR A 698 18.69 -22.52 17.44
C TYR A 698 18.01 -21.71 18.54
N ALA A 699 18.77 -20.84 19.22
CA ALA A 699 18.25 -19.89 20.20
C ALA A 699 18.44 -18.45 19.69
N TRP A 700 17.38 -17.64 19.65
CA TRP A 700 17.37 -16.35 18.97
C TRP A 700 17.07 -15.17 19.91
N ASN A 701 17.88 -14.12 19.80
CA ASN A 701 17.68 -12.84 20.47
C ASN A 701 16.44 -12.09 19.94
N GLN A 702 16.03 -11.03 20.63
CA GLN A 702 14.94 -10.15 20.16
C GLN A 702 15.33 -9.29 18.95
N ASP A 703 16.62 -9.11 18.69
CA ASP A 703 17.16 -8.28 17.60
C ASP A 703 17.36 -9.05 16.28
N GLY A 704 16.98 -10.33 16.25
CA GLY A 704 17.13 -11.23 15.10
C GLY A 704 18.47 -11.94 14.98
N SER A 705 19.43 -11.64 15.85
CA SER A 705 20.69 -12.38 15.93
C SER A 705 20.53 -13.72 16.65
N LEU A 706 21.40 -14.68 16.31
CA LEU A 706 21.46 -15.98 16.99
C LEU A 706 22.23 -15.83 18.32
N ALA A 707 21.64 -16.31 19.41
CA ALA A 707 22.28 -16.36 20.73
C ALA A 707 23.12 -17.63 20.93
N ALA A 708 22.68 -18.76 20.38
CA ALA A 708 23.39 -20.04 20.41
C ALA A 708 22.90 -21.00 19.32
N LEU A 709 23.80 -21.90 18.89
CA LEU A 709 23.54 -23.07 18.06
C LEU A 709 23.93 -24.32 18.87
N LEU A 710 23.10 -25.36 18.89
CA LEU A 710 23.46 -26.67 19.46
C LEU A 710 23.42 -27.73 18.37
N THR A 711 24.58 -28.32 18.09
CA THR A 711 24.81 -29.30 17.01
C THR A 711 25.72 -30.42 17.49
N GLY A 712 25.35 -31.68 17.23
CA GLY A 712 26.17 -32.84 17.63
C GLY A 712 26.42 -32.98 19.14
N GLY A 713 25.61 -32.32 19.99
CA GLY A 713 25.81 -32.25 21.44
C GLY A 713 26.67 -31.08 21.93
N ALA A 714 27.34 -30.33 21.04
CA ALA A 714 28.11 -29.14 21.38
C ALA A 714 27.28 -27.86 21.21
N THR A 715 27.37 -26.93 22.17
CA THR A 715 26.74 -25.60 22.07
C THR A 715 27.76 -24.55 21.66
N GLU A 716 27.56 -24.00 20.46
CA GLU A 716 28.31 -22.87 19.92
C GLU A 716 27.55 -21.55 20.13
N LYS A 717 28.28 -20.45 20.15
CA LYS A 717 27.72 -19.09 20.26
C LYS A 717 28.46 -18.16 19.30
N PRO A 718 27.78 -17.31 18.52
CA PRO A 718 28.44 -16.30 17.69
C PRO A 718 29.35 -15.40 18.53
N ARG A 719 30.62 -15.28 18.14
CA ARG A 719 31.60 -14.39 18.78
C ARG A 719 31.76 -13.16 17.89
N MET A 720 31.05 -12.09 18.22
CA MET A 720 31.01 -10.88 17.40
C MET A 720 31.25 -9.63 18.26
N GLU A 721 32.15 -8.77 17.79
CA GLU A 721 32.46 -7.46 18.37
C GLU A 721 31.97 -6.39 17.39
N TYR A 722 31.54 -5.24 17.90
CA TYR A 722 30.94 -4.17 17.11
C TYR A 722 31.52 -2.80 17.48
N ASP A 723 31.49 -1.86 16.54
CA ASP A 723 31.75 -0.44 16.80
C ASP A 723 30.54 0.25 17.48
N PRO A 724 30.66 1.50 17.94
CA PRO A 724 29.55 2.20 18.61
C PRO A 724 28.29 2.38 17.75
N SER A 725 28.39 2.23 16.43
CA SER A 725 27.28 2.30 15.46
C SER A 725 26.71 0.93 15.08
N GLY A 726 27.24 -0.15 15.66
CA GLY A 726 26.81 -1.52 15.45
C GLY A 726 27.42 -2.24 14.24
N LEU A 727 28.39 -1.62 13.52
CA LEU A 727 29.11 -2.32 12.45
C LEU A 727 30.09 -3.33 13.07
N PRO A 728 30.22 -4.56 12.54
CA PRO A 728 31.09 -5.56 13.15
C PRO A 728 32.57 -5.20 12.97
N THR A 729 33.34 -5.39 14.03
CA THR A 729 34.80 -5.19 14.09
C THR A 729 35.54 -6.51 14.23
N ARG A 730 34.89 -7.56 14.77
CA ARG A 730 35.37 -8.95 14.78
C ARG A 730 34.20 -9.91 14.59
N VAL A 731 34.42 -10.98 13.84
CA VAL A 731 33.51 -12.13 13.71
C VAL A 731 34.33 -13.41 13.78
N GLY A 732 34.37 -14.03 14.96
CA GLY A 732 35.24 -15.18 15.25
C GLY A 732 36.73 -14.82 15.13
N VAL A 733 37.39 -15.38 14.11
CA VAL A 733 38.80 -15.09 13.77
C VAL A 733 38.95 -14.09 12.61
N ILE A 734 37.85 -13.59 12.05
CA ILE A 734 37.85 -12.60 10.97
C ILE A 734 37.71 -11.21 11.56
N THR A 735 38.54 -10.29 11.07
CA THR A 735 38.44 -8.85 11.34
C THR A 735 37.92 -8.16 10.08
N PRO A 736 36.61 -7.93 9.95
CA PRO A 736 36.06 -7.14 8.86
C PRO A 736 36.41 -5.65 9.03
N ARG A 737 36.61 -4.96 7.90
CA ARG A 737 36.80 -3.50 7.84
C ARG A 737 35.65 -2.88 7.05
N TYR A 738 35.15 -1.74 7.50
CA TYR A 738 34.11 -0.98 6.83
C TYR A 738 34.65 0.38 6.35
N ASN A 739 34.04 0.95 5.32
CA ASN A 739 34.28 2.33 4.90
C ASN A 739 33.19 3.27 5.46
N PRO A 740 33.35 4.61 5.35
CA PRO A 740 32.32 5.56 5.81
C PRO A 740 30.98 5.43 5.08
N GLN A 741 30.93 4.82 3.89
CA GLN A 741 29.69 4.41 3.21
C GLN A 741 29.01 3.21 3.89
N ARG A 742 29.52 2.74 5.04
CA ARG A 742 29.01 1.64 5.87
C ARG A 742 28.92 0.31 5.11
N ARG A 743 29.82 0.11 4.14
CA ARG A 743 29.99 -1.13 3.37
C ARG A 743 31.31 -1.82 3.72
N LEU A 744 31.30 -3.16 3.70
CA LEU A 744 32.49 -3.98 3.89
C LEU A 744 33.55 -3.61 2.84
N SER A 745 34.77 -3.29 3.28
CA SER A 745 35.87 -2.81 2.43
C SER A 745 37.05 -3.78 2.40
N ALA A 746 37.28 -4.53 3.48
CA ALA A 746 38.24 -5.63 3.54
C ALA A 746 37.85 -6.66 4.60
N ILE A 747 38.48 -7.84 4.52
CA ILE A 747 38.47 -8.88 5.56
C ILE A 747 39.90 -9.32 5.85
N GLU A 748 40.25 -9.39 7.13
CA GLU A 748 41.57 -9.78 7.62
C GLU A 748 41.48 -10.98 8.55
N ARG A 749 42.56 -11.77 8.62
CA ARG A 749 42.75 -12.86 9.58
C ARG A 749 44.22 -12.88 10.00
N ASN A 750 44.49 -12.77 11.30
CA ASN A 750 45.85 -12.61 11.85
C ASN A 750 46.62 -11.48 11.14
N ASP A 751 45.98 -10.32 11.00
CA ASP A 751 46.46 -9.11 10.30
C ASP A 751 46.83 -9.28 8.81
N MET A 752 46.57 -10.45 8.23
CA MET A 752 46.68 -10.71 6.79
C MET A 752 45.34 -10.46 6.10
N GLN A 753 45.33 -9.56 5.11
CA GLN A 753 44.14 -9.20 4.34
C GLN A 753 43.77 -10.31 3.32
N LEU A 754 42.71 -11.06 3.59
CA LEU A 754 42.23 -12.18 2.75
C LEU A 754 41.58 -11.68 1.45
N ALA A 755 40.72 -10.67 1.57
CA ALA A 755 40.06 -10.02 0.46
C ALA A 755 39.85 -8.52 0.71
N ALA A 756 39.75 -7.76 -0.39
CA ALA A 756 39.33 -6.37 -0.41
C ALA A 756 38.18 -6.19 -1.40
N TYR A 757 37.26 -5.28 -1.09
CA TYR A 757 36.03 -5.06 -1.84
C TYR A 757 35.87 -3.61 -2.27
N LYS A 758 35.24 -3.38 -3.42
CA LYS A 758 34.77 -2.06 -3.86
C LYS A 758 33.26 -2.11 -4.09
N HIS A 759 32.61 -1.02 -3.69
CA HIS A 759 31.16 -0.84 -3.81
C HIS A 759 30.82 0.37 -4.70
N ASN A 760 29.63 0.40 -5.30
CA ASN A 760 29.11 1.58 -5.98
C ASN A 760 28.16 2.39 -5.07
N VAL A 761 27.56 3.48 -5.60
CA VAL A 761 26.64 4.34 -4.84
C VAL A 761 25.36 3.62 -4.40
N PHE A 762 24.97 2.55 -5.10
CA PHE A 762 23.82 1.68 -4.75
C PHE A 762 24.18 0.58 -3.74
N GLY A 763 25.41 0.57 -3.23
CA GLY A 763 25.90 -0.46 -2.32
C GLY A 763 26.23 -1.82 -2.96
N HIS A 764 26.12 -1.97 -4.29
CA HIS A 764 26.47 -3.21 -5.00
C HIS A 764 27.97 -3.50 -4.90
N ARG A 765 28.36 -4.76 -4.65
CA ARG A 765 29.77 -5.19 -4.57
C ARG A 765 30.40 -5.33 -5.95
N VAL A 766 30.87 -4.23 -6.52
CA VAL A 766 31.34 -4.16 -7.93
C VAL A 766 32.70 -4.80 -8.20
N ARG A 767 33.56 -4.99 -7.19
CA ARG A 767 34.83 -5.74 -7.31
C ARG A 767 35.19 -6.46 -6.00
N LYS A 768 35.68 -7.69 -6.09
CA LYS A 768 36.47 -8.39 -5.05
C LYS A 768 37.91 -8.58 -5.55
N ARG A 769 38.90 -8.45 -4.67
CA ARG A 769 40.32 -8.81 -4.92
C ARG A 769 40.85 -9.67 -3.77
N THR A 770 41.57 -10.73 -4.09
CA THR A 770 42.25 -11.64 -3.15
C THR A 770 43.69 -11.88 -3.60
N ALA A 771 44.44 -12.77 -2.94
CA ALA A 771 45.73 -13.24 -3.44
C ALA A 771 45.60 -14.00 -4.79
N ALA A 772 44.43 -14.62 -5.02
CA ALA A 772 43.99 -15.27 -6.26
C ALA A 772 44.08 -14.42 -7.54
N GLY A 773 43.69 -13.15 -7.41
CA GLY A 773 43.27 -12.30 -8.50
C GLY A 773 42.12 -11.39 -8.09
N ALA A 774 41.27 -11.02 -9.03
CA ALA A 774 40.10 -10.20 -8.78
C ALA A 774 38.90 -10.61 -9.65
N THR A 775 37.70 -10.29 -9.17
CA THR A 775 36.43 -10.48 -9.87
C THR A 775 35.70 -9.14 -9.91
N ASP A 776 35.41 -8.66 -11.12
CA ASP A 776 34.46 -7.57 -11.34
C ASP A 776 33.04 -8.13 -11.48
N TYR A 777 32.09 -7.53 -10.77
CA TYR A 777 30.70 -7.98 -10.70
C TYR A 777 29.77 -6.95 -11.37
N PHE A 778 28.87 -7.40 -12.24
CA PHE A 778 27.99 -6.54 -13.03
C PHE A 778 26.55 -6.77 -12.64
N TYR A 779 25.82 -5.68 -12.36
CA TYR A 779 24.46 -5.74 -11.84
C TYR A 779 23.46 -5.05 -12.77
N THR A 780 22.31 -5.68 -12.97
CA THR A 780 21.16 -5.13 -13.69
C THR A 780 19.92 -5.34 -12.82
N GLY A 781 19.25 -4.27 -12.39
CA GLY A 781 18.09 -4.37 -11.48
C GLY A 781 18.40 -5.12 -10.17
N ASN A 782 19.49 -4.74 -9.49
CA ASN A 782 20.04 -5.38 -8.27
C ASN A 782 20.49 -6.86 -8.41
N LYS A 783 20.30 -7.52 -9.56
CA LYS A 783 20.72 -8.91 -9.81
C LYS A 783 22.13 -8.94 -10.39
N LEU A 784 22.97 -9.86 -9.93
CA LEU A 784 24.30 -10.11 -10.51
C LEU A 784 24.15 -10.76 -11.89
N THR A 785 24.28 -9.99 -12.96
CA THR A 785 24.12 -10.48 -14.34
C THR A 785 25.40 -11.00 -14.96
N ALA A 786 26.59 -10.54 -14.53
CA ALA A 786 27.86 -11.09 -15.03
C ALA A 786 29.03 -10.95 -14.04
N GLU A 787 30.08 -11.73 -14.28
CA GLU A 787 31.39 -11.60 -13.65
C GLU A 787 32.52 -11.55 -14.69
N ALA A 788 33.53 -10.71 -14.46
CA ALA A 788 34.83 -10.75 -15.13
C ALA A 788 35.92 -11.15 -14.12
N ARG A 789 36.29 -12.43 -14.11
CA ARG A 789 37.38 -12.99 -13.27
C ARG A 789 38.72 -12.80 -13.98
N HIS A 790 39.70 -12.21 -13.31
CA HIS A 790 41.04 -11.97 -13.86
C HIS A 790 42.15 -12.14 -12.82
N ASN A 791 43.38 -12.43 -13.25
CA ASN A 791 44.51 -12.55 -12.34
C ASN A 791 45.02 -11.18 -11.86
N ALA A 792 45.87 -11.17 -10.82
CA ALA A 792 46.42 -9.95 -10.22
C ALA A 792 47.40 -9.19 -11.13
N HIS A 793 47.88 -9.81 -12.21
CA HIS A 793 48.88 -9.28 -13.14
C HIS A 793 48.33 -9.10 -14.58
N ALA A 794 47.02 -8.88 -14.71
CA ALA A 794 46.36 -8.75 -16.01
C ALA A 794 46.87 -7.52 -16.78
N THR A 795 47.46 -7.74 -17.96
CA THR A 795 47.97 -6.70 -18.87
C THR A 795 46.92 -6.21 -19.88
N GLN A 796 45.66 -6.65 -19.75
CA GLN A 796 44.54 -6.27 -20.61
C GLN A 796 43.32 -5.92 -19.74
N ALA A 797 42.38 -5.16 -20.30
CA ALA A 797 41.08 -4.93 -19.69
C ALA A 797 40.37 -6.28 -19.38
N PRO A 798 39.78 -6.47 -18.19
CA PRO A 798 39.07 -7.71 -17.87
C PRO A 798 37.93 -7.97 -18.86
N ARG A 799 37.77 -9.22 -19.27
CA ARG A 799 36.64 -9.68 -20.08
C ARG A 799 35.66 -10.42 -19.20
N ILE A 800 34.37 -10.32 -19.50
CA ILE A 800 33.34 -11.11 -18.82
C ILE A 800 33.65 -12.60 -19.04
N THR A 801 33.81 -13.30 -17.93
CA THR A 801 34.08 -14.73 -17.87
C THR A 801 32.82 -15.54 -17.63
N ARG A 802 31.79 -14.94 -17.02
CA ARG A 802 30.52 -15.60 -16.69
C ARG A 802 29.34 -14.67 -16.88
N ARG A 803 28.26 -15.19 -17.48
CA ARG A 803 26.97 -14.50 -17.70
C ARG A 803 25.86 -15.31 -17.05
N TYR A 804 25.15 -14.68 -16.11
CA TYR A 804 24.03 -15.28 -15.39
C TYR A 804 22.71 -14.90 -16.07
N VAL A 805 21.94 -15.92 -16.47
CA VAL A 805 20.69 -15.75 -17.22
C VAL A 805 19.50 -16.09 -16.32
N TYR A 806 18.67 -15.08 -16.06
CA TYR A 806 17.53 -15.17 -15.15
C TYR A 806 16.19 -15.26 -15.88
N ALA A 807 15.30 -16.11 -15.38
CA ALA A 807 13.88 -16.08 -15.67
C ALA A 807 13.19 -15.35 -14.51
N HIS A 808 12.87 -14.06 -14.73
CA HIS A 808 12.47 -13.12 -13.68
C HIS A 808 13.53 -13.02 -12.56
N ASP A 809 13.34 -13.68 -11.42
CA ASP A 809 14.25 -13.69 -10.27
C ASP A 809 15.06 -15.00 -10.13
N VAL A 810 14.68 -16.05 -10.87
CA VAL A 810 15.29 -17.38 -10.76
C VAL A 810 16.44 -17.52 -11.77
N LEU A 811 17.60 -17.97 -11.32
CA LEU A 811 18.73 -18.28 -12.19
C LEU A 811 18.45 -19.58 -12.96
N VAL A 812 18.41 -19.51 -14.30
CA VAL A 812 18.11 -20.65 -15.18
C VAL A 812 19.25 -21.04 -16.12
N GLY A 813 20.23 -20.17 -16.32
CA GLY A 813 21.39 -20.46 -17.15
C GLY A 813 22.67 -19.77 -16.69
N LEU A 814 23.80 -20.43 -16.94
CA LEU A 814 25.14 -19.86 -16.84
C LEU A 814 25.83 -20.04 -18.19
N VAL A 815 26.31 -18.95 -18.80
CA VAL A 815 27.32 -19.06 -19.86
C VAL A 815 28.68 -18.83 -19.22
N ASP A 816 29.57 -19.82 -19.34
CA ASP A 816 30.97 -19.70 -18.90
C ASP A 816 31.88 -19.58 -20.12
N TYR A 817 32.68 -18.51 -20.16
CA TYR A 817 33.63 -18.20 -21.24
C TYR A 817 35.07 -18.58 -20.89
N SER A 818 35.35 -19.00 -19.65
CA SER A 818 36.69 -19.38 -19.22
C SER A 818 37.17 -20.63 -19.97
N GLY A 819 38.40 -20.61 -20.49
CA GLY A 819 38.98 -21.70 -21.29
C GLY A 819 38.42 -21.88 -22.71
N HIS A 820 37.32 -21.21 -23.09
CA HIS A 820 36.60 -21.47 -24.36
C HIS A 820 36.90 -20.44 -25.47
N ASN A 821 38.10 -19.81 -25.47
CA ASN A 821 38.53 -18.78 -26.43
C ASN A 821 37.56 -17.60 -26.66
N GLY A 822 36.62 -17.36 -25.74
CA GLY A 822 35.57 -16.34 -25.87
C GLY A 822 34.30 -16.79 -26.59
N HIS A 823 34.19 -18.04 -27.05
CA HIS A 823 32.95 -18.57 -27.64
C HIS A 823 31.84 -18.79 -26.60
N GLY A 824 32.22 -19.24 -25.40
CA GLY A 824 31.30 -19.53 -24.30
C GLY A 824 30.67 -20.92 -24.39
N ARG A 825 30.30 -21.47 -23.23
CA ARG A 825 29.53 -22.71 -23.09
C ARG A 825 28.35 -22.47 -22.15
N LEU A 826 27.16 -22.83 -22.61
CA LEU A 826 25.91 -22.69 -21.86
C LEU A 826 25.68 -23.93 -20.99
N TYR A 827 25.35 -23.69 -19.73
CA TYR A 827 24.93 -24.69 -18.75
C TYR A 827 23.54 -24.34 -18.22
N ALA A 828 22.69 -25.35 -18.10
CA ALA A 828 21.37 -25.22 -17.49
C ALA A 828 21.50 -25.18 -15.96
N VAL A 829 20.82 -24.24 -15.31
CA VAL A 829 20.79 -24.10 -13.84
C VAL A 829 19.40 -24.45 -13.33
N HIS A 830 19.35 -25.39 -12.40
CA HIS A 830 18.12 -25.94 -11.83
C HIS A 830 18.01 -25.50 -10.37
N ALA A 831 16.97 -24.72 -10.07
CA ALA A 831 16.76 -24.11 -8.76
C ALA A 831 15.62 -24.78 -7.98
N ASP A 832 15.66 -24.66 -6.64
CA ASP A 832 14.57 -25.09 -5.75
C ASP A 832 13.41 -24.09 -5.70
N LEU A 833 12.33 -24.43 -4.97
CA LEU A 833 11.12 -23.62 -4.85
C LEU A 833 11.36 -22.19 -4.32
N LEU A 834 12.54 -21.87 -3.76
CA LEU A 834 12.94 -20.52 -3.35
C LEU A 834 13.81 -19.79 -4.38
N GLY A 835 14.10 -20.42 -5.51
CA GLY A 835 15.07 -19.94 -6.50
C GLY A 835 16.53 -20.21 -6.15
N ALA A 836 16.83 -21.02 -5.12
CA ALA A 836 18.21 -21.39 -4.78
C ALA A 836 18.75 -22.43 -5.78
N PRO A 837 19.88 -22.19 -6.49
CA PRO A 837 20.46 -23.18 -7.40
C PRO A 837 20.82 -24.47 -6.66
N ARG A 838 20.37 -25.62 -7.18
CA ARG A 838 20.66 -26.97 -6.64
C ARG A 838 21.54 -27.80 -7.56
N LEU A 839 21.25 -27.82 -8.86
CA LEU A 839 22.04 -28.53 -9.88
C LEU A 839 22.44 -27.57 -11.00
N LEU A 840 23.58 -27.85 -11.61
CA LEU A 840 24.04 -27.26 -12.87
C LEU A 840 24.47 -28.38 -13.81
N THR A 841 23.92 -28.39 -15.02
CA THR A 841 24.14 -29.47 -16.01
C THR A 841 24.57 -28.94 -17.36
N ASP A 842 25.43 -29.68 -18.06
CA ASP A 842 25.89 -29.34 -19.40
C ASP A 842 24.99 -29.91 -20.52
N GLU A 843 25.39 -29.72 -21.78
CA GLU A 843 24.67 -30.17 -22.98
C GLU A 843 24.53 -31.69 -23.10
N HIS A 844 25.29 -32.48 -22.33
CA HIS A 844 25.16 -33.93 -22.24
C HIS A 844 24.38 -34.39 -21.00
N GLN A 845 23.68 -33.45 -20.35
CA GLN A 845 22.94 -33.65 -19.09
C GLN A 845 23.83 -34.09 -17.90
N ALA A 846 25.16 -33.99 -18.02
CA ALA A 846 26.07 -34.37 -16.96
C ALA A 846 26.02 -33.33 -15.82
N VAL A 847 26.07 -33.78 -14.57
CA VAL A 847 26.04 -32.89 -13.39
C VAL A 847 27.43 -32.28 -13.19
N ARG A 848 27.53 -30.96 -13.38
CA ARG A 848 28.77 -30.17 -13.28
C ARG A 848 28.88 -29.39 -11.98
N TRP A 849 27.77 -29.18 -11.29
CA TRP A 849 27.72 -28.76 -9.89
C TRP A 849 26.42 -29.27 -9.25
N PHE A 850 26.48 -29.76 -8.01
CA PHE A 850 25.33 -30.14 -7.21
C PHE A 850 25.59 -29.84 -5.73
N ALA A 851 24.61 -29.25 -5.03
CA ALA A 851 24.74 -28.89 -3.62
C ALA A 851 23.48 -29.14 -2.79
N ARG A 852 23.68 -29.56 -1.53
CA ARG A 852 22.67 -29.47 -0.47
C ARG A 852 22.76 -28.12 0.24
N TYR A 853 21.71 -27.73 0.96
CA TYR A 853 21.65 -26.48 1.70
C TYR A 853 21.30 -26.75 3.17
N SER A 854 21.97 -26.05 4.09
CA SER A 854 21.58 -26.02 5.49
C SER A 854 20.20 -25.35 5.67
N PRO A 855 19.55 -25.47 6.85
CA PRO A 855 18.31 -24.76 7.14
C PRO A 855 18.48 -23.25 6.97
N THR A 856 19.67 -22.73 7.33
CA THR A 856 20.10 -21.34 7.22
C THR A 856 20.74 -20.97 5.88
N GLY A 857 20.58 -21.80 4.84
CA GLY A 857 20.95 -21.47 3.45
C GLY A 857 22.44 -21.61 3.11
N GLN A 858 23.27 -22.19 3.97
CA GLN A 858 24.66 -22.51 3.65
C GLN A 858 24.70 -23.66 2.64
N ALA A 859 25.31 -23.45 1.46
CA ALA A 859 25.43 -24.50 0.45
C ALA A 859 26.68 -25.37 0.66
N GLU A 860 26.53 -26.69 0.54
CA GLU A 860 27.60 -27.68 0.57
C GLU A 860 27.61 -28.44 -0.76
N GLN A 861 28.69 -28.32 -1.54
CA GLN A 861 28.83 -29.00 -2.83
C GLN A 861 29.11 -30.49 -2.63
N LEU A 862 28.25 -31.33 -3.21
CA LEU A 862 28.29 -32.79 -3.08
C LEU A 862 28.81 -33.49 -4.34
N ALA A 863 28.69 -32.87 -5.52
CA ALA A 863 29.21 -33.40 -6.78
C ALA A 863 29.49 -32.29 -7.81
N GLY A 864 30.20 -32.65 -8.88
CA GLY A 864 30.55 -31.77 -10.00
C GLY A 864 31.92 -31.08 -9.84
N ASP A 865 32.48 -30.66 -10.97
CA ASP A 865 33.82 -30.07 -11.14
C ASP A 865 33.82 -28.54 -11.22
N MET A 866 32.66 -27.91 -11.51
CA MET A 866 32.50 -26.47 -11.50
C MET A 866 32.22 -25.94 -10.09
N ALA A 867 32.37 -24.62 -9.90
CA ALA A 867 31.91 -23.91 -8.72
C ALA A 867 30.88 -22.83 -9.10
N LEU A 868 29.80 -22.72 -8.33
CA LEU A 868 28.77 -21.68 -8.44
C LEU A 868 28.69 -20.90 -7.12
N ASP A 869 28.80 -19.57 -7.21
CA ASP A 869 28.82 -18.67 -6.04
C ASP A 869 27.47 -18.02 -5.72
N ILE A 870 26.48 -18.12 -6.61
CA ILE A 870 25.09 -17.70 -6.34
C ILE A 870 24.45 -18.63 -5.29
N ARG A 871 23.65 -18.08 -4.37
CA ARG A 871 22.97 -18.81 -3.29
C ARG A 871 21.45 -18.58 -3.37
N LEU A 872 20.77 -18.23 -2.28
CA LEU A 872 19.40 -17.72 -2.33
C LEU A 872 19.36 -16.44 -3.21
N PRO A 873 18.24 -16.10 -3.86
CA PRO A 873 18.17 -14.88 -4.69
C PRO A 873 18.62 -13.64 -3.92
N GLY A 874 19.49 -12.82 -4.54
CA GLY A 874 20.21 -11.70 -3.92
C GLY A 874 21.63 -12.04 -3.43
N GLN A 875 21.89 -13.30 -3.04
CA GLN A 875 23.09 -13.69 -2.31
C GLN A 875 24.24 -14.18 -3.20
N ILE A 876 25.45 -13.66 -2.94
CA ILE A 876 26.72 -14.07 -3.56
C ILE A 876 27.70 -14.53 -2.48
N HIS A 877 28.07 -15.81 -2.52
CA HIS A 877 29.00 -16.44 -1.59
C HIS A 877 30.43 -15.88 -1.67
N ASP A 878 31.10 -15.84 -0.52
CA ASP A 878 32.47 -15.37 -0.34
C ASP A 878 33.31 -16.51 0.26
N ALA A 879 34.04 -17.23 -0.58
CA ALA A 879 34.76 -18.46 -0.21
C ALA A 879 35.88 -18.26 0.84
N GLU A 880 36.32 -17.01 1.05
CA GLU A 880 37.36 -16.63 2.00
C GLU A 880 36.82 -16.59 3.45
N THR A 881 35.50 -16.54 3.62
CA THR A 881 34.78 -16.43 4.91
C THR A 881 33.64 -17.43 5.10
N GLY A 882 33.06 -17.95 4.01
CA GLY A 882 31.79 -18.68 4.03
C GLY A 882 30.57 -17.77 4.21
N TRP A 883 30.73 -16.44 4.12
CA TRP A 883 29.63 -15.48 4.24
C TRP A 883 29.00 -15.21 2.88
N HIS A 884 27.78 -14.66 2.85
CA HIS A 884 27.12 -14.25 1.61
C HIS A 884 26.94 -12.73 1.59
N ASP A 885 27.47 -12.07 0.57
CA ASP A 885 27.11 -10.68 0.25
C ASP A 885 25.69 -10.66 -0.28
N ASN A 886 24.78 -9.96 0.40
CA ASN A 886 23.37 -9.84 0.05
C ASN A 886 23.00 -8.36 -0.16
N LEU A 887 23.52 -7.81 -1.25
CA LEU A 887 23.34 -6.43 -1.69
C LEU A 887 23.78 -5.38 -0.65
N LEU A 888 22.92 -5.01 0.30
CA LEU A 888 23.17 -3.97 1.29
C LEU A 888 23.70 -4.49 2.64
N ARG A 889 23.70 -5.81 2.86
CA ARG A 889 24.18 -6.45 4.10
C ARG A 889 24.96 -7.75 3.83
N THR A 890 25.78 -8.16 4.79
CA THR A 890 26.53 -9.42 4.78
C THR A 890 25.78 -10.46 5.61
N TYR A 891 25.25 -11.49 4.96
CA TYR A 891 24.55 -12.59 5.60
C TYR A 891 25.54 -13.67 6.08
N LEU A 892 25.36 -14.14 7.32
CA LEU A 892 26.18 -15.15 7.96
C LEU A 892 25.41 -16.49 7.97
N PRO A 893 25.50 -17.33 6.93
CA PRO A 893 24.65 -18.51 6.81
C PRO A 893 24.91 -19.57 7.89
N ALA A 894 26.11 -19.61 8.48
CA ALA A 894 26.40 -20.45 9.65
C ALA A 894 25.60 -20.05 10.90
N TRP A 895 25.15 -18.79 11.00
CA TRP A 895 24.39 -18.26 12.14
C TRP A 895 22.98 -17.76 11.79
N GLY A 896 22.59 -17.81 10.51
CA GLY A 896 21.26 -17.48 10.02
C GLY A 896 20.81 -16.01 10.17
N HIS A 897 21.74 -15.06 10.28
CA HIS A 897 21.42 -13.64 10.48
C HIS A 897 22.44 -12.69 9.79
N TYR A 898 22.15 -11.39 9.77
CA TYR A 898 23.00 -10.35 9.16
C TYR A 898 24.09 -9.83 10.11
N SER A 899 25.28 -9.57 9.58
CA SER A 899 26.42 -9.08 10.38
C SER A 899 26.34 -7.59 10.72
N GLU A 900 25.61 -6.82 9.92
CA GLU A 900 25.37 -5.39 10.05
C GLU A 900 23.94 -5.12 10.58
N PRO A 901 23.70 -3.96 11.22
CA PRO A 901 22.34 -3.47 11.49
C PRO A 901 21.60 -3.17 10.16
N ASP A 902 20.27 -3.23 10.16
CA ASP A 902 19.47 -2.81 9.01
C ASP A 902 19.74 -1.33 8.65
N PRO A 903 20.12 -1.00 7.39
CA PRO A 903 20.43 0.36 6.97
C PRO A 903 19.21 1.30 6.94
N LEU A 904 17.99 0.79 6.96
CA LEU A 904 16.75 1.57 7.14
C LEU A 904 16.63 2.12 8.58
N GLY A 905 17.27 1.44 9.54
CA GLY A 905 17.12 1.69 10.96
C GLY A 905 15.78 1.17 11.51
N PRO A 906 15.35 1.65 12.70
CA PRO A 906 14.18 1.14 13.38
C PRO A 906 12.85 1.56 12.73
N THR A 907 12.19 0.62 12.06
CA THR A 907 10.79 0.68 11.62
C THR A 907 9.91 -0.23 12.50
N PRO A 908 8.57 -0.11 12.48
CA PRO A 908 7.68 -0.91 13.31
C PRO A 908 7.88 -2.43 13.11
N GLY A 909 8.15 -3.14 14.21
CA GLY A 909 8.37 -4.58 14.20
C GLY A 909 9.74 -5.03 13.65
N SER A 910 10.56 -4.14 13.06
CA SER A 910 11.83 -4.53 12.45
C SER A 910 12.83 -5.16 13.43
N GLN A 911 13.53 -6.20 12.98
CA GLN A 911 14.71 -6.72 13.68
C GLN A 911 16.01 -6.11 13.14
N MET A 912 16.85 -5.62 14.06
CA MET A 912 18.14 -5.01 13.71
C MET A 912 19.04 -5.91 12.84
N ARG A 913 19.03 -7.23 13.02
CA ARG A 913 19.93 -8.20 12.34
C ARG A 913 19.21 -9.39 11.69
N GLY A 914 17.88 -9.43 11.71
CA GLY A 914 17.11 -10.57 11.24
C GLY A 914 17.23 -10.78 9.72
N TYR A 915 17.55 -12.01 9.29
CA TYR A 915 17.34 -12.45 7.91
C TYR A 915 16.07 -13.30 7.86
N ALA A 916 15.10 -12.90 7.04
CA ALA A 916 13.87 -13.66 6.75
C ALA A 916 13.33 -14.45 7.97
N ALA A 917 13.04 -13.73 9.06
CA ALA A 917 12.54 -14.20 10.38
C ALA A 917 13.10 -15.51 10.90
N GLN A 918 14.37 -15.78 10.62
CA GLN A 918 14.98 -17.03 11.03
C GLN A 918 14.20 -18.26 10.50
N GLN A 919 13.53 -18.15 9.34
CA GLN A 919 12.88 -19.25 8.61
C GLN A 919 13.35 -19.42 7.13
N PRO A 920 14.65 -19.27 6.77
CA PRO A 920 15.19 -19.33 5.39
C PRO A 920 14.88 -20.57 4.50
N ARG A 921 14.05 -21.54 4.93
CA ARG A 921 13.62 -22.70 4.12
C ARG A 921 12.23 -22.58 3.47
N LYS A 922 11.42 -21.60 3.86
CA LYS A 922 10.18 -21.24 3.15
C LYS A 922 10.37 -19.96 2.31
N TYR A 923 11.51 -19.28 2.44
CA TYR A 923 11.57 -17.83 2.38
C TYR A 923 12.98 -17.23 2.09
N ILE A 924 13.04 -15.99 1.59
CA ILE A 924 14.28 -15.31 1.12
C ILE A 924 14.29 -13.79 1.45
N ASP A 925 15.37 -13.07 1.12
CA ASP A 925 15.43 -11.59 1.07
C ASP A 925 16.36 -11.13 -0.09
N PRO A 926 15.84 -10.78 -1.29
CA PRO A 926 16.68 -10.51 -2.45
C PRO A 926 17.25 -9.08 -2.54
N THR A 927 16.80 -8.14 -1.70
CA THR A 927 17.16 -6.71 -1.78
C THR A 927 16.91 -5.91 -0.50
N GLY A 928 15.96 -6.33 0.34
CA GLY A 928 15.40 -5.58 1.47
C GLY A 928 13.88 -5.34 1.43
N LEU A 929 13.22 -5.12 0.28
CA LEU A 929 11.85 -4.50 0.19
C LEU A 929 10.95 -5.04 -0.97
N LEU A 930 9.84 -4.36 -1.39
CA LEU A 930 8.85 -4.74 -2.46
C LEU A 930 8.02 -3.56 -3.11
N LEU A 931 7.46 -3.76 -4.33
CA LEU A 931 6.37 -3.01 -5.05
C LEU A 931 5.76 -3.87 -6.18
N PHE A 932 4.47 -3.68 -6.51
CA PHE A 932 3.77 -4.29 -7.67
C PHE A 932 3.20 -3.24 -8.64
N ALA A 933 3.20 -3.51 -9.95
CA ALA A 933 2.67 -2.58 -10.97
C ALA A 933 1.86 -3.30 -12.08
N PHE A 934 0.71 -2.74 -12.48
CA PHE A 934 -0.29 -3.37 -13.36
C PHE A 934 -0.76 -2.44 -14.50
N ASP A 935 -0.35 -2.68 -15.74
CA ASP A 935 -0.58 -1.73 -16.83
C ASP A 935 -1.90 -1.91 -17.61
N GLY A 936 -2.25 -0.91 -18.41
CA GLY A 936 -3.51 -0.81 -19.14
C GLY A 936 -3.66 -1.73 -20.35
N THR A 937 -4.89 -1.87 -20.84
CA THR A 937 -5.18 -2.68 -22.03
C THR A 937 -4.37 -2.23 -23.23
N ARG A 938 -3.72 -3.18 -23.91
CA ARG A 938 -2.73 -2.98 -24.99
C ARG A 938 -1.44 -2.25 -24.55
N ASN A 939 -1.40 -1.68 -23.36
CA ASN A 939 -0.32 -0.82 -22.87
C ASN A 939 0.65 -1.52 -21.93
N ASN A 940 1.90 -1.05 -21.96
CA ASN A 940 3.03 -1.71 -21.30
C ASN A 940 4.23 -0.71 -21.12
N PRO A 941 5.52 -1.10 -20.98
CA PRO A 941 6.66 -0.14 -20.97
C PRO A 941 6.91 0.86 -22.16
N GLN A 942 7.47 0.49 -23.34
CA GLN A 942 7.72 1.29 -24.59
C GLN A 942 6.71 2.39 -24.91
N THR A 943 5.41 2.10 -24.94
CA THR A 943 4.29 3.05 -25.06
C THR A 943 4.28 4.16 -23.99
N GLN A 944 5.20 4.12 -23.03
CA GLN A 944 5.47 5.12 -22.01
C GLN A 944 4.24 5.45 -21.18
N THR A 945 3.66 4.40 -20.62
CA THR A 945 2.62 4.58 -19.61
C THR A 945 3.20 5.21 -18.35
N ASN A 946 2.36 5.96 -17.67
CA ASN A 946 2.69 6.53 -16.37
C ASN A 946 2.91 5.44 -15.31
N VAL A 947 2.31 4.25 -15.48
CA VAL A 947 2.61 3.06 -14.67
C VAL A 947 4.04 2.61 -14.90
N TRP A 948 4.49 2.47 -16.14
CA TRP A 948 5.88 2.13 -16.41
C TRP A 948 6.85 3.21 -15.95
N LYS A 949 6.64 4.47 -16.35
CA LYS A 949 7.48 5.61 -15.95
C LYS A 949 7.62 5.70 -14.43
N MET A 950 6.54 5.50 -13.68
CA MET A 950 6.55 5.45 -12.20
C MET A 950 7.25 4.20 -11.66
N SER A 951 7.02 3.03 -12.28
CA SER A 951 7.66 1.76 -11.87
C SER A 951 9.18 1.81 -11.96
N GLN A 952 9.74 2.47 -12.99
CA GLN A 952 11.20 2.58 -13.18
C GLN A 952 11.86 3.64 -12.28
N ARG A 953 11.05 4.56 -11.74
CA ARG A 953 11.50 5.59 -10.79
C ARG A 953 11.53 5.05 -9.34
N TYR A 954 10.81 3.99 -9.00
CA TYR A 954 10.67 3.52 -7.61
C TYR A 954 12.00 3.05 -6.98
N LEU A 955 12.26 3.45 -5.73
CA LEU A 955 13.49 3.13 -5.00
C LEU A 955 13.27 2.24 -3.78
N ASP A 956 12.06 2.17 -3.24
CA ASP A 956 11.75 1.43 -2.01
C ASP A 956 11.54 -0.09 -2.25
N GLY A 957 12.18 -0.69 -3.26
CA GLY A 957 12.21 -2.14 -3.45
C GLY A 957 12.18 -2.68 -4.89
N PRO A 958 12.21 -4.01 -5.06
CA PRO A 958 11.94 -4.72 -6.30
C PRO A 958 10.56 -4.38 -6.86
N VAL A 959 10.46 -4.33 -8.18
CA VAL A 959 9.25 -3.87 -8.87
C VAL A 959 8.70 -5.00 -9.72
N PHE A 960 7.60 -5.61 -9.26
CA PHE A 960 6.87 -6.64 -10.01
C PHE A 960 5.93 -5.96 -11.01
N TYR A 961 6.52 -5.49 -12.10
CA TYR A 961 5.82 -4.85 -13.20
C TYR A 961 5.18 -5.89 -14.13
N HIS A 962 3.90 -5.70 -14.45
CA HIS A 962 3.15 -6.53 -15.38
C HIS A 962 2.28 -5.69 -16.33
N SER A 963 2.54 -5.82 -17.63
CA SER A 963 1.75 -5.25 -18.73
C SER A 963 0.26 -5.65 -18.73
N GLY A 964 -0.61 -4.84 -19.32
CA GLY A 964 -2.04 -5.15 -19.35
C GLY A 964 -2.49 -6.18 -20.40
N PRO A 965 -3.81 -6.46 -20.45
CA PRO A 965 -4.42 -7.38 -21.42
C PRO A 965 -4.29 -6.93 -22.87
N GLY A 966 -4.02 -7.87 -23.79
CA GLY A 966 -4.12 -7.62 -25.23
C GLY A 966 -2.93 -6.97 -25.95
N ASN A 967 -3.09 -6.82 -27.27
CA ASN A 967 -1.97 -6.53 -28.15
C ASN A 967 -1.74 -5.02 -28.44
N ALA A 968 -0.57 -4.48 -28.07
CA ALA A 968 -0.20 -3.07 -28.32
C ALA A 968 -0.43 -2.59 -29.76
N HIS A 969 -0.03 -3.39 -30.75
CA HIS A 969 -0.07 -3.02 -32.17
C HIS A 969 -1.46 -3.11 -32.78
N TYR A 970 -2.26 -4.11 -32.40
CA TYR A 970 -3.56 -4.39 -33.02
C TYR A 970 -4.61 -4.91 -32.03
N THR A 971 -5.88 -4.64 -32.29
CA THR A 971 -6.98 -5.14 -31.44
C THR A 971 -7.12 -6.65 -31.59
N ASP A 972 -6.70 -7.41 -30.58
CA ASP A 972 -6.88 -8.86 -30.46
C ASP A 972 -8.00 -9.24 -29.47
N TRP A 973 -8.39 -10.52 -29.43
CA TRP A 973 -9.44 -11.02 -28.54
C TRP A 973 -9.16 -10.73 -27.05
N ASP A 974 -7.90 -10.67 -26.66
CA ASP A 974 -7.49 -10.35 -25.28
C ASP A 974 -7.60 -8.84 -24.98
N SER A 975 -7.35 -7.95 -25.94
CA SER A 975 -7.65 -6.52 -25.79
C SER A 975 -9.15 -6.22 -25.74
N VAL A 976 -9.98 -7.04 -26.38
CA VAL A 976 -11.45 -6.91 -26.32
C VAL A 976 -11.95 -7.40 -24.97
N THR A 977 -11.64 -8.65 -24.59
CA THR A 977 -12.28 -9.33 -23.45
C THR A 977 -11.50 -9.31 -22.14
N ALA A 978 -10.22 -8.98 -22.19
CA ALA A 978 -9.30 -9.17 -21.06
C ALA A 978 -9.41 -10.56 -20.41
N TYR A 979 -9.58 -11.63 -21.21
CA TYR A 979 -9.57 -13.01 -20.70
C TYR A 979 -8.28 -13.31 -19.91
N SER A 980 -7.21 -12.61 -20.28
CA SER A 980 -5.98 -12.35 -19.54
C SER A 980 -6.08 -12.17 -18.03
N ALA A 981 -7.09 -11.44 -17.56
CA ALA A 981 -7.17 -10.88 -16.21
C ALA A 981 -6.75 -11.87 -15.11
N ALA A 982 -7.33 -13.07 -15.13
CA ALA A 982 -6.98 -14.15 -14.20
C ALA A 982 -5.48 -14.48 -14.22
N ARG A 983 -4.85 -14.73 -15.38
CA ARG A 983 -3.43 -15.10 -15.46
C ARG A 983 -2.48 -13.96 -15.07
N ILE A 984 -2.88 -12.70 -15.25
CA ILE A 984 -2.13 -11.54 -14.72
C ILE A 984 -2.14 -11.58 -13.19
N LEU A 985 -3.33 -11.76 -12.60
CA LEU A 985 -3.51 -11.88 -11.16
C LEU A 985 -2.75 -13.09 -10.62
N ASP A 986 -2.89 -14.27 -11.21
CA ASP A 986 -2.17 -15.50 -10.84
C ASP A 986 -0.64 -15.29 -10.82
N THR A 987 -0.11 -14.57 -11.81
CA THR A 987 1.32 -14.29 -11.93
C THR A 987 1.78 -13.33 -10.83
N GLN A 988 1.07 -12.23 -10.63
CA GLN A 988 1.37 -11.25 -9.57
C GLN A 988 1.14 -11.84 -8.17
N TRP A 989 0.15 -12.73 -8.02
CA TRP A 989 -0.16 -13.48 -6.80
C TRP A 989 0.93 -14.50 -6.52
N ALA A 990 1.48 -15.17 -7.53
CA ALA A 990 2.68 -15.99 -7.36
C ALA A 990 3.92 -15.15 -6.97
N HIS A 991 4.11 -13.94 -7.52
CA HIS A 991 5.18 -13.03 -7.08
C HIS A 991 4.99 -12.58 -5.62
N LEU A 992 3.79 -12.15 -5.26
CA LEU A 992 3.39 -11.83 -3.89
C LEU A 992 3.58 -13.01 -2.95
N LEU A 993 3.14 -14.21 -3.31
CA LEU A 993 3.28 -15.39 -2.46
C LEU A 993 4.72 -15.95 -2.46
N ASN A 994 5.60 -15.51 -3.36
CA ASN A 994 7.06 -15.65 -3.26
C ASN A 994 7.73 -14.51 -2.45
N ALA A 995 6.94 -13.57 -1.92
CA ALA A 995 7.39 -12.36 -1.22
C ALA A 995 6.80 -12.16 0.19
N LEU A 996 5.55 -12.57 0.40
CA LEU A 996 4.90 -12.90 1.68
C LEU A 996 5.05 -14.38 2.01
N GLY A 997 5.40 -15.18 0.98
CA GLY A 997 6.41 -16.21 1.10
C GLY A 997 7.80 -15.63 1.42
N ARG A 998 7.86 -14.71 2.39
CA ARG A 998 8.99 -14.33 3.24
C ARG A 998 8.36 -13.99 4.59
N PRO A 999 8.92 -14.41 5.73
CA PRO A 999 8.28 -14.17 7.00
C PRO A 999 8.58 -12.74 7.46
N PRO A 1000 7.74 -12.20 8.34
CA PRO A 1000 8.00 -10.91 8.94
C PRO A 1000 9.17 -11.09 9.91
N ALA A 1001 10.32 -10.40 9.72
CA ALA A 1001 11.56 -10.80 10.39
C ALA A 1001 11.46 -10.82 11.93
N ALA A 1002 10.62 -9.95 12.52
CA ALA A 1002 9.94 -10.24 13.79
C ALA A 1002 8.45 -10.58 13.60
N PRO A 1003 7.77 -11.19 14.59
CA PRO A 1003 6.36 -11.60 14.49
C PRO A 1003 5.35 -10.54 14.02
N ASN A 1004 5.68 -9.25 14.19
CA ASN A 1004 4.86 -8.09 13.81
C ASN A 1004 5.56 -7.19 12.77
N GLU A 1005 6.63 -7.64 12.12
CA GLU A 1005 7.34 -6.86 11.10
C GLU A 1005 6.49 -6.77 9.83
N THR A 1006 5.94 -5.59 9.57
CA THR A 1006 5.07 -5.38 8.42
C THR A 1006 5.89 -5.21 7.14
N ILE A 1007 5.86 -6.22 6.27
CA ILE A 1007 6.44 -6.14 4.93
C ILE A 1007 5.67 -5.05 4.13
N PRO A 1008 6.33 -3.98 3.66
CA PRO A 1008 5.65 -2.96 2.88
C PRO A 1008 5.20 -3.54 1.54
N ILE A 1009 3.94 -3.28 1.19
CA ILE A 1009 3.36 -3.58 -0.11
C ILE A 1009 2.82 -2.28 -0.68
N ASP A 1010 3.27 -2.00 -1.89
CA ASP A 1010 2.81 -0.89 -2.70
C ASP A 1010 2.29 -1.45 -4.03
N ILE A 1011 1.30 -0.77 -4.60
CA ILE A 1011 0.67 -1.14 -5.87
C ILE A 1011 0.55 0.11 -6.75
N ILE A 1012 0.79 -0.02 -8.05
CA ILE A 1012 0.35 0.97 -9.04
C ILE A 1012 -0.35 0.30 -10.24
N GLY A 1013 -1.18 1.02 -10.98
CA GLY A 1013 -1.74 0.51 -12.24
C GLY A 1013 -2.56 1.49 -13.08
N PHE A 1014 -2.93 1.10 -14.31
CA PHE A 1014 -3.66 1.93 -15.30
C PHE A 1014 -4.80 1.14 -15.95
N SER A 1015 -5.97 1.74 -16.19
CA SER A 1015 -7.04 1.16 -17.02
C SER A 1015 -7.52 -0.19 -16.47
N ARG A 1016 -7.60 -1.25 -17.29
CA ARG A 1016 -7.87 -2.62 -16.80
C ARG A 1016 -6.81 -3.10 -15.83
N GLY A 1017 -5.55 -2.68 -16.00
CA GLY A 1017 -4.49 -2.87 -15.00
C GLY A 1017 -4.76 -2.20 -13.66
N ALA A 1018 -5.36 -1.00 -13.63
CA ALA A 1018 -5.80 -0.37 -12.39
C ALA A 1018 -6.96 -1.15 -11.75
N SER A 1019 -7.89 -1.71 -12.55
CA SER A 1019 -8.91 -2.63 -12.02
C SER A 1019 -8.29 -3.91 -11.44
N LEU A 1020 -7.27 -4.48 -12.11
CA LEU A 1020 -6.52 -5.62 -11.59
C LEU A 1020 -5.72 -5.25 -10.33
N ALA A 1021 -5.11 -4.07 -10.26
CA ALA A 1021 -4.40 -3.55 -9.10
C ALA A 1021 -5.31 -3.42 -7.86
N ARG A 1022 -6.53 -2.90 -8.05
CA ARG A 1022 -7.55 -2.82 -6.99
C ARG A 1022 -7.96 -4.20 -6.53
N HIS A 1023 -8.38 -5.05 -7.47
CA HIS A 1023 -8.77 -6.42 -7.16
C HIS A 1023 -7.65 -7.22 -6.49
N PHE A 1024 -6.41 -7.05 -6.93
CA PHE A 1024 -5.23 -7.63 -6.31
C PHE A 1024 -5.02 -7.11 -4.88
N GLY A 1025 -5.11 -5.80 -4.67
CA GLY A 1025 -5.03 -5.19 -3.34
C GLY A 1025 -6.15 -5.62 -2.40
N ASN A 1026 -7.33 -5.95 -2.95
CA ASN A 1026 -8.45 -6.52 -2.21
C ASN A 1026 -8.25 -8.01 -1.94
N LEU A 1027 -7.75 -8.81 -2.88
CA LEU A 1027 -7.35 -10.21 -2.65
C LEU A 1027 -6.28 -10.31 -1.55
N ILE A 1028 -5.31 -9.38 -1.53
CA ILE A 1028 -4.36 -9.26 -0.43
C ILE A 1028 -5.13 -9.00 0.86
N ASN A 1029 -5.90 -7.92 0.94
CA ASN A 1029 -6.63 -7.52 2.13
C ASN A 1029 -7.62 -8.58 2.65
N ASN A 1030 -8.28 -9.33 1.77
CA ASN A 1030 -9.23 -10.38 2.14
C ASN A 1030 -8.55 -11.56 2.85
N HIS A 1031 -7.21 -11.60 2.83
CA HIS A 1031 -6.37 -12.47 3.64
C HIS A 1031 -5.54 -11.72 4.69
N VAL A 1032 -5.72 -10.41 4.89
CA VAL A 1032 -5.11 -9.61 5.97
C VAL A 1032 -6.13 -9.35 7.09
N ASP A 1033 -5.82 -9.77 8.32
CA ASP A 1033 -6.51 -9.29 9.53
C ASP A 1033 -5.54 -8.54 10.43
N GLN A 1034 -5.90 -7.31 10.83
CA GLN A 1034 -5.08 -6.39 11.65
C GLN A 1034 -3.61 -6.22 11.18
N GLY A 1035 -3.36 -6.30 9.88
CA GLY A 1035 -2.01 -6.22 9.29
C GLY A 1035 -1.27 -7.56 9.19
N LEU A 1036 -1.88 -8.69 9.56
CA LEU A 1036 -1.35 -10.04 9.34
C LEU A 1036 -2.01 -10.69 8.11
N PHE A 1037 -1.26 -10.79 7.01
CA PHE A 1037 -1.60 -11.65 5.87
C PHE A 1037 -1.54 -13.13 6.27
N SER A 1038 -2.53 -13.91 5.82
CA SER A 1038 -2.72 -15.33 6.14
C SER A 1038 -3.54 -16.03 5.04
N TYR A 1039 -2.90 -16.52 4.00
CA TYR A 1039 -3.54 -17.19 2.86
C TYR A 1039 -3.13 -18.66 2.73
N GLN A 1040 -4.09 -19.58 2.62
CA GLN A 1040 -3.81 -20.99 2.30
C GLN A 1040 -3.56 -21.15 0.79
N ASP A 1041 -2.42 -20.64 0.35
CA ASP A 1041 -1.74 -21.18 -0.82
C ASP A 1041 -1.32 -22.64 -0.54
N GLU A 1042 -0.93 -23.37 -1.58
CA GLU A 1042 -0.52 -24.76 -1.45
C GLU A 1042 0.83 -25.11 -2.08
N LEU A 1043 1.56 -24.13 -2.64
CA LEU A 1043 3.02 -24.24 -2.81
C LEU A 1043 3.65 -24.07 -1.44
N ARG A 1044 3.50 -22.87 -0.86
CA ARG A 1044 4.19 -22.48 0.38
C ARG A 1044 3.39 -22.88 1.63
N GLY A 1045 2.36 -23.72 1.52
CA GLY A 1045 1.33 -23.89 2.54
C GLY A 1045 0.65 -22.56 2.90
N LEU A 1046 0.11 -22.45 4.13
CA LEU A 1046 -0.40 -21.18 4.66
C LEU A 1046 0.72 -20.09 4.65
N VAL A 1047 0.64 -19.18 3.69
CA VAL A 1047 1.52 -18.02 3.58
C VAL A 1047 1.06 -17.01 4.63
N THR A 1048 1.92 -16.76 5.62
CA THR A 1048 1.65 -15.84 6.73
C THR A 1048 2.78 -14.84 6.87
N ALA A 1049 2.43 -13.55 6.81
CA ALA A 1049 3.35 -12.44 7.04
C ALA A 1049 2.61 -11.21 7.53
N CYS A 1050 3.20 -10.42 8.43
CA CYS A 1050 2.69 -9.08 8.66
C CYS A 1050 2.99 -8.21 7.44
N VAL A 1051 2.06 -7.33 7.06
CA VAL A 1051 2.13 -6.48 5.86
C VAL A 1051 1.63 -5.07 6.15
N ASP A 1052 2.29 -4.09 5.54
CA ASP A 1052 1.87 -2.68 5.55
C ASP A 1052 1.44 -2.33 4.12
N LEU A 1053 0.14 -2.18 3.90
CA LEU A 1053 -0.45 -1.90 2.59
C LEU A 1053 -0.34 -0.39 2.33
N ARG A 1054 0.86 0.10 2.00
CA ARG A 1054 1.20 1.53 2.09
C ARG A 1054 0.48 2.39 1.06
N PHE A 1055 0.77 2.20 -0.23
CA PHE A 1055 0.25 3.04 -1.31
C PHE A 1055 -0.39 2.25 -2.46
N MET A 1056 -1.51 2.74 -2.99
CA MET A 1056 -2.11 2.28 -4.25
C MET A 1056 -2.30 3.43 -5.25
N GLY A 1057 -1.47 3.52 -6.29
CA GLY A 1057 -1.54 4.57 -7.31
C GLY A 1057 -2.22 4.11 -8.60
N LEU A 1058 -3.35 4.72 -8.95
CA LEU A 1058 -4.24 4.28 -10.01
C LEU A 1058 -4.36 5.37 -11.09
N PHE A 1059 -4.15 5.02 -12.35
CA PHE A 1059 -4.47 5.86 -13.50
C PHE A 1059 -5.73 5.32 -14.16
N ASP A 1060 -6.69 6.21 -14.39
CA ASP A 1060 -7.96 6.07 -15.08
C ASP A 1060 -8.52 4.65 -15.16
N THR A 1061 -8.96 4.13 -14.01
CA THR A 1061 -9.42 2.75 -13.82
C THR A 1061 -10.61 2.44 -14.72
N VAL A 1062 -10.55 1.35 -15.48
CA VAL A 1062 -11.62 0.88 -16.36
C VAL A 1062 -11.65 -0.65 -16.29
N ALA A 1063 -12.77 -1.28 -15.90
CA ALA A 1063 -12.81 -2.74 -15.72
C ALA A 1063 -12.87 -3.55 -17.02
N GLN A 1064 -14.00 -3.49 -17.73
CA GLN A 1064 -14.24 -4.16 -19.02
C GLN A 1064 -13.67 -5.60 -19.12
N PHE A 1065 -14.03 -6.46 -18.16
CA PHE A 1065 -13.68 -7.87 -18.20
C PHE A 1065 -14.81 -8.69 -18.85
N GLY A 1066 -14.43 -9.68 -19.67
CA GLY A 1066 -15.35 -10.35 -20.58
C GLY A 1066 -15.79 -9.46 -21.74
N LEU A 1067 -16.75 -9.93 -22.56
CA LEU A 1067 -17.37 -9.09 -23.58
C LEU A 1067 -18.15 -7.95 -22.91
N GLY A 1068 -17.83 -6.70 -23.23
CA GLY A 1068 -18.59 -5.52 -22.79
C GLY A 1068 -18.62 -5.26 -21.27
N GLY A 1069 -17.77 -5.94 -20.48
CA GLY A 1069 -17.79 -5.87 -19.02
C GLY A 1069 -18.71 -6.89 -18.34
N LEU A 1070 -19.25 -7.89 -19.07
CA LEU A 1070 -20.10 -8.96 -18.51
C LEU A 1070 -19.45 -9.80 -17.41
N ARG A 1071 -18.12 -9.74 -17.25
CA ARG A 1071 -17.37 -10.38 -16.15
C ARG A 1071 -16.73 -9.37 -15.19
N ASN A 1072 -17.17 -8.11 -15.18
CA ASN A 1072 -16.69 -7.12 -14.20
C ASN A 1072 -16.93 -7.58 -12.76
N ALA A 1073 -18.08 -8.20 -12.48
CA ALA A 1073 -18.47 -8.69 -11.16
C ALA A 1073 -17.59 -9.85 -10.63
N ASP A 1074 -16.81 -10.51 -11.49
CA ASP A 1074 -15.85 -11.54 -11.07
C ASP A 1074 -14.63 -10.94 -10.36
N TYR A 1075 -14.44 -9.61 -10.45
CA TYR A 1075 -13.31 -8.88 -9.89
C TYR A 1075 -13.82 -7.80 -8.94
N ASP A 1076 -13.67 -8.02 -7.63
CA ASP A 1076 -13.88 -7.00 -6.59
C ASP A 1076 -13.03 -5.74 -6.85
N LEU A 1077 -13.64 -4.66 -7.34
CA LEU A 1077 -12.98 -3.38 -7.62
C LEU A 1077 -13.11 -2.40 -6.46
N SER A 1078 -13.44 -2.85 -5.25
CA SER A 1078 -13.44 -1.98 -4.07
C SER A 1078 -12.04 -1.45 -3.75
N ILE A 1079 -11.94 -0.69 -2.65
CA ILE A 1079 -10.66 -0.34 -2.06
C ILE A 1079 -10.74 -0.78 -0.61
N ALA A 1080 -9.91 -1.73 -0.23
CA ALA A 1080 -9.78 -2.14 1.15
C ALA A 1080 -9.39 -0.95 2.06
N PRO A 1081 -10.11 -0.68 3.18
CA PRO A 1081 -9.76 0.38 4.12
C PRO A 1081 -8.41 0.21 4.84
N ALA A 1082 -7.74 -0.93 4.67
CA ALA A 1082 -6.41 -1.21 5.21
C ALA A 1082 -5.26 -0.56 4.41
N TRP A 1083 -5.51 -0.04 3.20
CA TRP A 1083 -4.51 0.72 2.45
C TRP A 1083 -4.22 2.06 3.13
N GLY A 1084 -2.95 2.41 3.33
CA GLY A 1084 -2.53 3.66 3.99
C GLY A 1084 -2.90 4.90 3.18
N TRP A 1085 -2.69 4.86 1.86
CA TRP A 1085 -3.12 5.90 0.93
C TRP A 1085 -3.39 5.33 -0.47
N VAL A 1086 -4.44 5.81 -1.13
CA VAL A 1086 -4.86 5.37 -2.47
C VAL A 1086 -5.09 6.63 -3.30
N ALA A 1087 -4.43 6.75 -4.45
CA ALA A 1087 -4.56 7.92 -5.32
C ALA A 1087 -5.05 7.48 -6.70
N HIS A 1088 -6.10 8.11 -7.23
CA HIS A 1088 -6.70 7.76 -8.51
C HIS A 1088 -6.79 8.99 -9.43
N ALA A 1089 -5.91 9.07 -10.43
CA ALA A 1089 -5.95 10.09 -11.47
C ALA A 1089 -6.95 9.67 -12.56
N VAL A 1090 -7.83 10.57 -13.01
CA VAL A 1090 -8.97 10.26 -13.89
C VAL A 1090 -9.05 11.18 -15.11
N ALA A 1091 -9.31 10.61 -16.28
CA ALA A 1091 -9.52 11.33 -17.54
C ALA A 1091 -10.85 12.08 -17.56
N LEU A 1092 -10.81 13.39 -17.80
CA LEU A 1092 -12.01 14.18 -18.04
C LEU A 1092 -12.53 13.99 -19.47
N GLN A 1093 -11.74 14.27 -20.50
CA GLN A 1093 -12.17 14.29 -21.91
C GLN A 1093 -12.33 12.88 -22.54
N GLU A 1094 -12.35 11.80 -21.75
CA GLU A 1094 -12.72 10.48 -22.25
C GLU A 1094 -14.23 10.36 -22.45
N HIS A 1095 -14.66 10.07 -23.67
CA HIS A 1095 -16.08 10.12 -24.09
C HIS A 1095 -16.57 8.82 -24.75
N ARG A 1096 -15.77 7.75 -24.75
CA ARG A 1096 -16.15 6.46 -25.33
C ARG A 1096 -17.00 5.66 -24.35
N TRP A 1097 -18.28 5.44 -24.70
CA TRP A 1097 -19.27 4.71 -23.89
C TRP A 1097 -18.83 3.30 -23.43
N TYR A 1098 -17.84 2.70 -24.09
CA TYR A 1098 -17.29 1.38 -23.80
C TYR A 1098 -15.98 1.39 -22.97
N PHE A 1099 -15.53 2.56 -22.49
CA PHE A 1099 -14.45 2.72 -21.50
C PHE A 1099 -15.01 3.20 -20.13
N PRO A 1100 -15.91 2.44 -19.46
CA PRO A 1100 -16.50 2.87 -18.19
C PRO A 1100 -15.44 3.20 -17.14
N LEU A 1101 -15.48 4.41 -16.59
CA LEU A 1101 -14.63 4.77 -15.44
C LEU A 1101 -15.07 3.94 -14.23
N SER A 1102 -14.27 2.97 -13.80
CA SER A 1102 -14.46 2.31 -12.52
C SER A 1102 -13.96 3.24 -11.41
N SER A 1103 -14.81 4.08 -10.85
CA SER A 1103 -14.42 5.11 -9.88
C SER A 1103 -14.03 4.52 -8.52
N VAL A 1104 -13.13 5.18 -7.78
CA VAL A 1104 -12.86 4.93 -6.35
C VAL A 1104 -13.75 5.80 -5.43
N GLN A 1105 -14.75 6.49 -5.97
CA GLN A 1105 -15.71 7.27 -5.19
C GLN A 1105 -16.29 6.41 -4.06
N ASN A 1106 -16.18 6.93 -2.83
CA ASN A 1106 -16.62 6.32 -1.57
C ASN A 1106 -15.72 5.17 -1.03
N ALA A 1107 -14.52 4.98 -1.56
CA ALA A 1107 -13.52 4.03 -1.06
C ALA A 1107 -13.13 4.21 0.42
N GLY A 1108 -12.88 5.45 0.86
CA GLY A 1108 -12.47 5.76 2.22
C GLY A 1108 -11.67 7.06 2.33
N ASN A 1109 -11.41 7.52 3.57
CA ASN A 1109 -10.67 8.76 3.83
C ASN A 1109 -9.16 8.67 3.53
N ASN A 1110 -8.66 7.46 3.29
CA ASN A 1110 -7.35 7.13 2.75
C ASN A 1110 -7.27 7.32 1.21
N THR A 1111 -8.39 7.65 0.54
CA THR A 1111 -8.49 7.60 -0.92
C THR A 1111 -8.76 8.96 -1.53
N ILE A 1112 -7.92 9.39 -2.47
CA ILE A 1112 -8.04 10.62 -3.24
C ILE A 1112 -8.27 10.31 -4.73
N GLU A 1113 -9.47 10.62 -5.22
CA GLU A 1113 -9.77 10.63 -6.65
C GLU A 1113 -9.60 12.05 -7.20
N ALA A 1114 -8.92 12.19 -8.34
CA ALA A 1114 -8.48 13.45 -8.91
C ALA A 1114 -8.66 13.46 -10.44
N PRO A 1115 -9.42 14.41 -11.01
CA PRO A 1115 -9.59 14.55 -12.45
C PRO A 1115 -8.40 15.27 -13.09
N PHE A 1116 -8.19 15.01 -14.37
CA PHE A 1116 -7.15 15.61 -15.20
C PHE A 1116 -7.71 15.91 -16.60
N ILE A 1117 -7.18 16.95 -17.26
CA ILE A 1117 -7.50 17.22 -18.67
C ILE A 1117 -6.88 16.11 -19.51
N GLY A 1118 -7.65 15.59 -20.48
CA GLY A 1118 -7.23 14.49 -21.34
C GLY A 1118 -8.25 13.35 -21.41
N ALA A 1119 -8.18 12.57 -22.48
CA ALA A 1119 -8.86 11.27 -22.61
C ALA A 1119 -8.08 10.15 -21.89
N HIS A 1120 -8.54 8.90 -21.99
CA HIS A 1120 -8.00 7.77 -21.22
C HIS A 1120 -6.47 7.60 -21.35
N ALA A 1121 -5.97 7.68 -22.59
CA ALA A 1121 -4.54 7.58 -22.89
C ALA A 1121 -3.74 8.83 -22.49
N ASP A 1122 -4.39 9.99 -22.37
CA ASP A 1122 -3.76 11.23 -21.93
C ASP A 1122 -3.55 11.26 -20.41
N ILE A 1123 -4.03 10.27 -19.64
CA ILE A 1123 -3.84 10.20 -18.17
C ILE A 1123 -2.92 9.06 -17.76
N GLY A 1124 -3.00 7.92 -18.46
CA GLY A 1124 -2.10 6.80 -18.21
C GLY A 1124 -0.93 6.68 -19.19
N GLY A 1125 -0.84 7.54 -20.21
CA GLY A 1125 0.11 7.42 -21.33
C GLY A 1125 -0.35 6.41 -22.40
N GLY A 1126 0.46 6.24 -23.45
CA GLY A 1126 0.24 5.22 -24.50
C GLY A 1126 -0.35 5.71 -25.82
N VAL A 1127 -0.60 7.01 -26.01
CA VAL A 1127 -0.86 7.59 -27.34
C VAL A 1127 0.42 7.62 -28.19
N GLY A 1128 0.28 7.56 -29.52
CA GLY A 1128 1.36 7.59 -30.51
C GLY A 1128 1.61 6.28 -31.28
N HIS A 1129 1.75 5.14 -30.60
CA HIS A 1129 2.41 3.95 -31.18
C HIS A 1129 1.51 2.94 -31.94
N ALA A 1130 0.27 3.30 -32.30
CA ALA A 1130 -0.68 2.39 -32.96
C ALA A 1130 -1.50 3.05 -34.08
N ALA A 1131 -0.89 3.96 -34.85
CA ALA A 1131 -1.46 4.46 -36.10
C ALA A 1131 -1.34 3.40 -37.22
N PRO A 1132 -2.39 3.13 -38.02
CA PRO A 1132 -2.27 2.33 -39.23
C PRO A 1132 -1.30 2.96 -40.24
N ALA A 1133 -0.66 2.14 -41.08
CA ALA A 1133 0.24 2.62 -42.12
C ALA A 1133 -0.50 3.56 -43.09
N GLY A 1134 -0.12 4.84 -43.11
CA GLY A 1134 -0.77 5.90 -43.90
C GLY A 1134 -1.42 7.02 -43.09
N THR A 1135 -1.37 6.99 -41.76
CA THR A 1135 -1.77 8.10 -40.86
C THR A 1135 -0.64 8.46 -39.89
N GLU A 1136 -0.40 9.75 -39.68
CA GLU A 1136 0.59 10.25 -38.72
C GLU A 1136 0.30 9.78 -37.27
N PRO A 1137 1.33 9.52 -36.45
CA PRO A 1137 1.16 9.17 -35.05
C PRO A 1137 0.79 10.42 -34.23
N ALA A 1138 -0.41 10.43 -33.66
CA ALA A 1138 -0.88 11.53 -32.81
C ALA A 1138 -0.02 11.67 -31.54
N GLY A 1139 0.54 12.86 -31.32
CA GLY A 1139 1.58 13.15 -30.32
C GLY A 1139 1.06 13.87 -29.05
N GLY A 1140 1.95 14.02 -28.05
CA GLY A 1140 1.71 14.88 -26.89
C GLY A 1140 2.22 14.35 -25.55
N ASP A 1141 2.69 15.26 -24.69
CA ASP A 1141 3.27 14.98 -23.35
C ASP A 1141 2.31 15.26 -22.18
N LEU A 1142 1.06 15.68 -22.47
CA LEU A 1142 0.00 16.03 -21.50
C LEU A 1142 -0.17 15.00 -20.35
N SER A 1143 0.11 13.72 -20.62
CA SER A 1143 0.01 12.65 -19.62
C SER A 1143 1.00 12.74 -18.46
N ASP A 1144 2.15 13.39 -18.63
CA ASP A 1144 3.11 13.53 -17.54
C ASP A 1144 2.63 14.48 -16.44
N VAL A 1145 1.57 15.25 -16.67
CA VAL A 1145 0.83 15.97 -15.61
C VAL A 1145 0.29 14.98 -14.56
N ALA A 1146 -0.41 13.92 -15.01
CA ALA A 1146 -0.99 12.92 -14.11
C ALA A 1146 0.09 12.11 -13.39
N LEU A 1147 1.21 11.82 -14.08
CA LEU A 1147 2.37 11.16 -13.49
C LEU A 1147 2.98 11.95 -12.33
N ASN A 1148 3.25 13.24 -12.53
CA ASN A 1148 3.90 14.05 -11.51
C ASN A 1148 3.00 14.31 -10.30
N TRP A 1149 1.67 14.37 -10.48
CA TRP A 1149 0.72 14.34 -9.37
C TRP A 1149 0.73 12.99 -8.64
N MET A 1150 0.75 11.86 -9.36
CA MET A 1150 0.79 10.53 -8.73
C MET A 1150 2.08 10.31 -7.92
N LEU A 1151 3.21 10.80 -8.42
CA LEU A 1151 4.49 10.82 -7.70
C LEU A 1151 4.43 11.73 -6.46
N TRP A 1152 3.73 12.87 -6.53
CA TRP A 1152 3.48 13.72 -5.36
C TRP A 1152 2.62 13.03 -4.30
N GLN A 1153 1.56 12.33 -4.72
CA GLN A 1153 0.71 11.52 -3.82
C GLN A 1153 1.50 10.39 -3.15
N ALA A 1154 2.29 9.64 -3.90
CA ALA A 1154 3.09 8.54 -3.36
C ALA A 1154 4.17 9.05 -2.38
N ARG A 1155 4.84 10.17 -2.71
CA ARG A 1155 5.77 10.86 -1.80
C ARG A 1155 5.10 11.38 -0.53
N SER A 1156 3.79 11.67 -0.54
CA SER A 1156 3.07 12.11 0.68
C SER A 1156 2.90 11.01 1.74
N VAL A 1157 2.97 9.73 1.34
CA VAL A 1157 3.12 8.57 2.24
C VAL A 1157 4.55 8.02 2.26
N ALA A 1158 5.53 8.89 2.01
CA ALA A 1158 6.96 8.65 2.13
C ALA A 1158 7.51 7.51 1.24
N LEU A 1159 6.89 7.23 0.09
CA LEU A 1159 7.52 6.40 -0.94
C LEU A 1159 8.59 7.20 -1.69
N HIS A 1160 9.77 6.60 -1.85
CA HIS A 1160 10.89 7.22 -2.57
C HIS A 1160 10.86 6.84 -4.04
N PHE A 1161 10.88 7.89 -4.88
CA PHE A 1161 11.02 7.78 -6.33
C PHE A 1161 12.17 8.65 -6.78
N GLY A 1162 13.12 8.03 -7.47
CA GLY A 1162 14.14 8.70 -8.26
C GLY A 1162 13.54 9.52 -9.40
N GLU A 1163 14.39 10.24 -10.09
CA GLU A 1163 13.99 11.23 -11.06
C GLU A 1163 13.77 10.54 -12.44
N GLY A 1164 12.77 11.00 -13.19
CA GLY A 1164 12.34 10.48 -14.49
C GLY A 1164 13.08 11.00 -15.73
N ASP A 1165 12.46 11.92 -16.47
CA ASP A 1165 13.03 12.65 -17.62
C ASP A 1165 12.52 14.13 -17.60
N PRO A 1166 13.23 15.17 -18.11
CA PRO A 1166 12.76 16.55 -18.00
C PRO A 1166 11.45 16.81 -18.74
N SER A 1167 11.29 16.25 -19.94
CA SER A 1167 10.05 16.39 -20.72
C SER A 1167 8.87 15.85 -19.93
N GLN A 1168 9.11 14.80 -19.15
CA GLN A 1168 8.18 14.22 -18.18
C GLN A 1168 8.07 15.04 -16.87
N SER A 1169 8.19 16.36 -16.95
CA SER A 1169 8.11 17.34 -15.83
C SER A 1169 7.82 18.76 -16.31
N GLU A 1170 8.36 19.15 -17.46
CA GLU A 1170 8.07 20.39 -18.17
C GLU A 1170 7.24 20.03 -19.41
N ILE A 1171 5.93 20.29 -19.34
CA ILE A 1171 4.94 19.86 -20.34
C ILE A 1171 4.99 20.83 -21.52
N THR A 1172 5.50 20.37 -22.65
CA THR A 1172 5.88 21.18 -23.82
C THR A 1172 4.99 20.97 -25.04
N ASP A 1173 4.32 19.83 -25.15
CA ASP A 1173 3.43 19.46 -26.25
C ASP A 1173 2.08 18.97 -25.70
N PRO A 1174 1.26 19.87 -25.13
CA PRO A 1174 0.15 19.51 -24.25
C PRO A 1174 -1.14 19.17 -25.04
N ILE A 1175 -1.02 18.31 -26.06
CA ILE A 1175 -2.13 17.91 -26.94
C ILE A 1175 -3.14 17.04 -26.17
N VAL A 1176 -4.44 17.30 -26.41
CA VAL A 1176 -5.55 16.47 -25.92
C VAL A 1176 -6.18 15.67 -27.06
N HIS A 1177 -6.47 14.40 -26.78
CA HIS A 1177 -7.01 13.45 -27.76
C HIS A 1177 -8.50 13.15 -27.57
N ASP A 1178 -9.17 12.75 -28.65
CA ASP A 1178 -10.49 12.11 -28.64
C ASP A 1178 -10.55 11.01 -29.68
N GLN A 1179 -10.51 9.76 -29.23
CA GLN A 1179 -10.47 8.57 -30.10
C GLN A 1179 -11.86 8.11 -30.58
N ARG A 1180 -12.89 8.96 -30.52
CA ARG A 1180 -14.18 8.75 -31.19
C ARG A 1180 -14.09 9.15 -32.67
N PRO A 1181 -14.69 8.40 -33.62
CA PRO A 1181 -14.79 8.85 -35.01
C PRO A 1181 -15.74 10.06 -35.16
N PRO A 1182 -15.58 10.92 -36.19
CA PRO A 1182 -16.28 12.21 -36.30
C PRO A 1182 -17.80 12.15 -36.13
N VAL A 1183 -18.46 11.16 -36.76
CA VAL A 1183 -19.92 10.94 -36.63
C VAL A 1183 -20.35 10.79 -35.16
N ILE A 1184 -19.54 10.14 -34.32
CA ILE A 1184 -19.85 9.91 -32.91
C ILE A 1184 -19.43 11.12 -32.04
N ARG A 1185 -18.44 11.92 -32.46
CA ARG A 1185 -18.15 13.23 -31.84
C ARG A 1185 -19.34 14.17 -31.97
N VAL A 1186 -19.86 14.34 -33.20
CA VAL A 1186 -21.03 15.19 -33.49
C VAL A 1186 -22.31 14.69 -32.80
N GLN A 1187 -22.48 13.37 -32.68
CA GLN A 1187 -23.62 12.77 -31.95
C GLN A 1187 -23.50 12.87 -30.42
N GLY A 1188 -22.37 13.31 -29.86
CA GLY A 1188 -22.26 13.64 -28.44
C GLY A 1188 -22.28 12.44 -27.48
N SER A 1189 -21.64 11.31 -27.84
CA SER A 1189 -21.49 10.20 -26.89
C SER A 1189 -20.68 10.59 -25.65
N ASP A 1190 -20.79 9.83 -24.57
CA ASP A 1190 -19.93 10.00 -23.40
C ASP A 1190 -19.69 8.67 -22.68
N ARG A 1191 -18.54 8.51 -22.00
CA ARG A 1191 -18.27 7.30 -21.22
C ARG A 1191 -19.15 7.26 -19.97
N PRO A 1192 -19.64 6.10 -19.53
CA PRO A 1192 -20.31 5.98 -18.24
C PRO A 1192 -19.29 5.89 -17.09
N VAL A 1193 -19.80 5.91 -15.85
CA VAL A 1193 -19.01 5.63 -14.63
C VAL A 1193 -19.62 4.41 -13.92
N ASP A 1194 -18.78 3.51 -13.42
CA ASP A 1194 -19.11 2.36 -12.58
C ASP A 1194 -18.50 2.51 -11.18
N ALA A 1195 -19.10 1.86 -10.20
CA ALA A 1195 -18.56 1.72 -8.85
C ALA A 1195 -17.61 0.51 -8.73
N ALA A 1196 -17.05 0.40 -7.53
CA ALA A 1196 -16.34 -0.75 -7.00
C ALA A 1196 -17.02 -2.12 -7.24
N ASP A 1197 -18.35 -2.14 -7.23
CA ASP A 1197 -19.21 -3.32 -7.38
C ASP A 1197 -19.67 -3.55 -8.83
N GLY A 1198 -19.23 -2.71 -9.77
CA GLY A 1198 -19.69 -2.74 -11.16
C GLY A 1198 -21.07 -2.11 -11.40
N ASN A 1199 -21.70 -1.51 -10.38
CA ASN A 1199 -22.96 -0.77 -10.57
C ASN A 1199 -22.71 0.57 -11.27
N ARG A 1200 -23.61 0.91 -12.19
CA ARG A 1200 -23.57 2.13 -13.01
C ARG A 1200 -23.80 3.38 -12.15
N LEU A 1201 -22.72 4.00 -11.67
CA LEU A 1201 -22.75 5.24 -10.89
C LEU A 1201 -23.21 6.45 -11.70
N HIS A 1202 -23.00 6.44 -13.02
CA HIS A 1202 -23.47 7.45 -13.97
C HIS A 1202 -23.57 6.82 -15.38
N ARG A 1203 -24.61 7.14 -16.15
CA ARG A 1203 -24.72 6.71 -17.57
C ARG A 1203 -23.74 7.47 -18.46
N HIS A 1204 -23.40 8.69 -18.08
CA HIS A 1204 -22.43 9.54 -18.77
C HIS A 1204 -21.59 10.25 -17.72
N GLN A 1205 -20.27 10.30 -17.89
CA GLN A 1205 -19.34 10.94 -16.95
C GLN A 1205 -19.63 12.43 -16.82
N ASN A 1206 -20.29 13.06 -17.80
CA ASN A 1206 -20.88 14.40 -17.68
C ASN A 1206 -21.81 14.55 -16.46
N GLU A 1207 -22.43 13.46 -16.00
CA GLU A 1207 -23.26 13.39 -14.79
C GLU A 1207 -22.42 13.19 -13.51
N HIS A 1208 -21.12 12.85 -13.61
CA HIS A 1208 -20.31 12.58 -12.42
C HIS A 1208 -19.97 13.87 -11.66
N PRO A 1209 -20.24 13.96 -10.34
CA PRO A 1209 -20.19 15.20 -9.56
C PRO A 1209 -18.93 16.03 -9.67
N ARG A 1210 -17.81 15.36 -9.93
CA ARG A 1210 -16.48 15.87 -9.60
C ARG A 1210 -15.45 15.51 -10.65
N LEU A 1211 -15.88 14.79 -11.69
CA LEU A 1211 -15.09 14.34 -12.84
C LEU A 1211 -15.89 14.59 -14.14
N GLY A 1212 -17.00 15.35 -14.07
CA GLY A 1212 -18.03 15.42 -15.11
C GLY A 1212 -18.24 16.81 -15.70
N SER A 1213 -19.48 17.13 -16.10
CA SER A 1213 -19.78 18.23 -17.02
C SER A 1213 -19.27 19.59 -16.56
N ALA A 1214 -19.49 19.98 -15.30
CA ALA A 1214 -18.93 21.23 -14.77
C ALA A 1214 -17.39 21.23 -14.78
N GLN A 1215 -16.79 20.08 -14.50
CA GLN A 1215 -15.34 19.92 -14.41
C GLN A 1215 -14.67 19.85 -15.80
N ARG A 1216 -15.40 19.34 -16.78
CA ARG A 1216 -15.10 19.40 -18.22
C ARG A 1216 -15.29 20.81 -18.77
N GLN A 1217 -16.39 21.51 -18.49
CA GLN A 1217 -16.59 22.90 -18.91
C GLN A 1217 -15.50 23.83 -18.36
N ALA A 1218 -15.11 23.66 -17.10
CA ALA A 1218 -13.98 24.37 -16.48
C ALA A 1218 -12.58 23.91 -16.97
N THR A 1219 -12.50 23.07 -17.99
CA THR A 1219 -11.24 22.63 -18.64
C THR A 1219 -11.26 22.70 -20.15
N GLU A 1220 -12.44 22.65 -20.77
CA GLU A 1220 -12.68 22.98 -22.17
C GLU A 1220 -12.29 24.44 -22.46
N GLN A 1221 -12.45 25.33 -21.46
CA GLN A 1221 -11.92 26.71 -21.48
C GLN A 1221 -10.38 26.80 -21.42
N LEU A 1222 -9.71 25.68 -21.11
CA LEU A 1222 -8.25 25.55 -21.09
C LEU A 1222 -7.75 24.70 -22.27
N ILE A 1223 -8.64 24.28 -23.18
CA ILE A 1223 -8.30 23.56 -24.41
C ILE A 1223 -8.56 24.50 -25.59
N ASP A 1224 -7.52 24.93 -26.29
CA ASP A 1224 -7.68 25.54 -27.61
C ASP A 1224 -8.06 24.45 -28.62
N ARG A 1225 -9.33 24.45 -29.03
CA ARG A 1225 -9.93 23.42 -29.88
C ARG A 1225 -9.66 23.71 -31.35
N HIS A 1226 -9.02 22.78 -32.05
CA HIS A 1226 -8.79 22.90 -33.49
C HIS A 1226 -10.09 23.16 -34.27
N GLU A 1227 -10.04 24.01 -35.29
CA GLU A 1227 -11.22 24.38 -36.06
C GLU A 1227 -11.86 23.12 -36.69
N SER A 1228 -13.17 22.96 -36.49
CA SER A 1228 -13.95 21.78 -36.94
C SER A 1228 -13.48 20.42 -36.40
N TRP A 1229 -12.82 20.35 -35.22
CA TRP A 1229 -12.35 19.09 -34.59
C TRP A 1229 -13.38 17.97 -34.47
N GLN A 1230 -14.67 18.30 -34.42
CA GLN A 1230 -15.77 17.33 -34.37
C GLN A 1230 -15.98 16.60 -35.71
N LEU A 1231 -15.59 17.23 -36.82
CA LEU A 1231 -15.69 16.72 -38.20
C LEU A 1231 -14.35 16.20 -38.74
N GLY A 1232 -13.22 16.74 -38.26
CA GLY A 1232 -11.87 16.35 -38.66
C GLY A 1232 -11.52 14.90 -38.28
N SER A 1233 -10.79 14.20 -39.15
CA SER A 1233 -10.44 12.79 -39.01
C SER A 1233 -9.24 12.49 -38.09
N THR A 1234 -8.55 13.51 -37.58
CA THR A 1234 -7.46 13.39 -36.60
C THR A 1234 -7.99 12.97 -35.22
N ASN A 1235 -7.17 12.28 -34.42
CA ASN A 1235 -7.47 12.03 -33.00
C ASN A 1235 -7.02 13.18 -32.09
N GLU A 1236 -6.07 13.99 -32.53
CA GLU A 1236 -5.70 15.27 -31.94
C GLU A 1236 -6.87 16.26 -32.15
N VAL A 1237 -7.33 16.88 -31.08
CA VAL A 1237 -8.55 17.70 -31.06
C VAL A 1237 -8.40 19.01 -30.28
N GLY A 1238 -7.18 19.35 -29.88
CA GLY A 1238 -6.84 20.64 -29.26
C GLY A 1238 -5.53 20.59 -28.47
N ILE A 1239 -5.06 21.77 -28.07
CA ILE A 1239 -3.84 21.98 -27.27
C ILE A 1239 -4.26 22.62 -25.94
N VAL A 1240 -3.70 22.14 -24.83
CA VAL A 1240 -4.05 22.66 -23.49
C VAL A 1240 -3.17 23.85 -23.11
N ASP A 1241 -3.79 24.94 -22.65
CA ASP A 1241 -3.07 26.03 -21.99
C ASP A 1241 -2.45 25.51 -20.69
N MET A 1242 -1.14 25.25 -20.70
CA MET A 1242 -0.42 24.74 -19.54
C MET A 1242 -0.28 25.75 -18.41
N ALA A 1243 -0.38 27.07 -18.66
CA ALA A 1243 -0.35 28.07 -17.60
C ALA A 1243 -1.68 28.07 -16.83
N GLY A 1244 -2.81 28.12 -17.54
CA GLY A 1244 -4.15 27.97 -16.96
C GLY A 1244 -4.38 26.58 -16.35
N TYR A 1245 -3.86 25.52 -16.98
CA TYR A 1245 -3.94 24.16 -16.42
C TYR A 1245 -3.07 24.02 -15.16
N ALA A 1246 -1.85 24.55 -15.11
CA ALA A 1246 -1.03 24.56 -13.90
C ALA A 1246 -1.70 25.35 -12.75
N LEU A 1247 -2.27 26.53 -13.04
CA LEU A 1247 -3.02 27.32 -12.05
C LEU A 1247 -4.25 26.55 -11.53
N TRP A 1248 -4.93 25.82 -12.40
CA TRP A 1248 -6.03 24.93 -12.01
C TRP A 1248 -5.49 23.74 -11.19
N LEU A 1249 -4.41 23.06 -11.58
CA LEU A 1249 -3.80 21.96 -10.79
C LEU A 1249 -3.38 22.41 -9.39
N GLN A 1250 -2.88 23.63 -9.26
CA GLN A 1250 -2.59 24.23 -7.96
C GLN A 1250 -3.87 24.50 -7.15
N THR A 1251 -4.80 25.26 -7.74
CA THR A 1251 -6.06 25.66 -7.10
C THR A 1251 -6.96 24.47 -6.75
N GLU A 1252 -6.91 23.44 -7.60
CA GLU A 1252 -7.92 22.42 -7.75
C GLU A 1252 -7.34 20.99 -7.60
N LEU A 1253 -6.06 20.76 -7.37
CA LEU A 1253 -5.62 19.51 -6.73
C LEU A 1253 -4.98 19.78 -5.35
N GLY A 1254 -4.93 21.06 -4.94
CA GLY A 1254 -4.03 21.54 -3.90
C GLY A 1254 -2.56 21.34 -4.26
N TRP A 1255 -2.25 21.05 -5.53
CA TRP A 1255 -0.95 20.60 -5.99
C TRP A 1255 -0.07 21.82 -6.31
N THR A 1256 0.33 22.51 -5.25
CA THR A 1256 1.36 23.54 -5.31
C THR A 1256 2.70 22.94 -5.70
N SER A 1257 3.49 23.65 -6.50
CA SER A 1257 4.92 23.40 -6.63
C SER A 1257 5.55 23.33 -5.24
N LEU A 1258 6.20 22.21 -4.90
CA LEU A 1258 7.03 22.14 -3.70
C LEU A 1258 8.14 23.21 -3.81
N PRO A 1259 8.46 23.95 -2.74
CA PRO A 1259 9.45 25.02 -2.81
C PRO A 1259 10.81 24.43 -3.20
N ALA A 1260 11.30 24.86 -4.36
CA ALA A 1260 12.40 24.28 -5.13
C ALA A 1260 13.75 24.27 -4.39
#